data_AF-A0A1B7VKN7-F1
#
_entry.id   AF-A0A1B7VKN7-F1
#
_cell.length_a   1.000
_cell.length_b   1.000
_cell.length_c   1.000
_cell.angle_alpha   90.00
_cell.angle_beta   90.00
_cell.angle_gamma   90.00
#
_symmetry.space_group_name_H-M   'P 1'
#
loop_
_entity.id
_entity.type
_entity.pdbx_description
1 polymer ?
#
loop_
_entity_poly.entity_id
_entity_poly.type
_entity_poly.pdbx_seq_one_letter_code
_entity_poly.pdbx_strand_id
1 'polypeptide(L)'
;MNNNQSIRRLPNQRWQIAATNPEASLTLANLMNISPIISQLLINRGMETPENAKIFLDPESLNLPSPLEEFPDLAASVELLEIAIANQDKIAICGDYDADGMTSTALLIRSLRALGANVDYAIPSRMHDGYGINNRIVEEFHNEGVKLILTVDNGISAFEPINKARELGLKVIITDHHDIPQILPPANAILNPKLIAESSPYRGVAGVGVAYILAVCLAQQLGELKGLVQPLLALFTLGTIADLAPLTGVNRRWVKRGLNILPKSTLPGIQALIQIAGVQSSEGEKNQNSKSLKPEDIGFRLGPRINAIGRIGDPQIVIDLLTTDDFSIALAKAIQCEETNIQRQQMCEEIEKEAISIVENLYVNSLQKDRLLVVIKDNWHHGVIGIVASRLLERYGVPVFIGTYENEDIIRGSARGIPEFHVFAALDTCRDLLGKFGGHKAAGGFSLRAENLPEFRLRLSAFANHCLEIQHLKPLLKIDTQVNIHEINQDLFQQLNILHPCGIDNSDPIFWTPNIQVIEQKIVGKGHIKLTVSQTIDNQRQEIKGIAWRWGNYFPLPSRLDIAYKLRENNFNGKTTIEMELIGAKLPNHVVELFTNSSKPSRASFEYKQHQYTCGIYENGISRELRVKNSEGKVLVMRPENKFGLLGFNRDNAEQVNLSQPIYEGIIQTAIQALSASATN
;
A
#
# COMPACT_ATOMS: atom_id res chain seq x y z
N MET A 1 -9.75 -9.72 -35.41
CA MET A 1 -9.27 -8.33 -35.62
C MET A 1 -10.47 -7.40 -35.56
N ASN A 2 -10.67 -6.75 -34.41
CA ASN A 2 -11.49 -5.56 -34.21
C ASN A 2 -11.16 -5.02 -32.80
N ASN A 3 -9.89 -4.68 -32.57
CA ASN A 3 -9.46 -3.99 -31.35
C ASN A 3 -9.75 -2.49 -31.49
N ASN A 4 -11.04 -2.14 -31.50
CA ASN A 4 -11.51 -0.76 -31.40
C ASN A 4 -11.52 -0.29 -29.93
N GLN A 5 -10.50 -0.66 -29.16
CA GLN A 5 -10.28 -0.07 -27.84
C GLN A 5 -9.56 1.27 -28.02
N SER A 6 -10.28 2.34 -27.74
CA SER A 6 -9.73 3.68 -27.56
C SER A 6 -8.69 3.67 -26.43
N ILE A 7 -7.42 3.43 -26.76
CA ILE A 7 -6.31 3.48 -25.78
C ILE A 7 -6.25 4.90 -25.20
N ARG A 8 -6.41 5.04 -23.88
CA ARG A 8 -6.30 6.32 -23.18
C ARG A 8 -4.83 6.76 -23.12
N ARG A 9 -4.58 8.06 -23.22
CA ARG A 9 -3.27 8.71 -23.04
C ARG A 9 -2.95 9.08 -21.59
N LEU A 10 -3.91 8.92 -20.69
CA LEU A 10 -3.79 9.33 -19.30
C LEU A 10 -4.39 8.28 -18.36
N PRO A 11 -3.87 8.16 -17.14
CA PRO A 11 -4.46 7.31 -16.13
C PRO A 11 -5.87 7.80 -15.74
N ASN A 12 -6.79 6.88 -15.48
CA ASN A 12 -8.17 7.20 -15.10
C ASN A 12 -8.30 7.44 -13.58
N GLN A 13 -7.65 8.47 -13.07
CA GLN A 13 -7.59 8.72 -11.62
C GLN A 13 -8.58 9.82 -11.19
N ARG A 14 -8.95 9.80 -9.91
CA ARG A 14 -9.56 10.95 -9.21
C ARG A 14 -8.57 11.50 -8.20
N TRP A 15 -8.45 12.82 -8.14
CA TRP A 15 -7.49 13.49 -7.27
C TRP A 15 -8.22 14.13 -6.09
N GLN A 16 -7.73 13.84 -4.88
CA GLN A 16 -8.11 14.53 -3.66
C GLN A 16 -6.91 15.38 -3.24
N ILE A 17 -7.01 16.69 -3.46
CA ILE A 17 -5.97 17.66 -3.14
C ILE A 17 -6.30 18.25 -1.78
N ALA A 18 -5.36 18.18 -0.83
CA ALA A 18 -5.53 18.82 0.47
C ALA A 18 -5.63 20.34 0.33
N ALA A 19 -6.41 20.98 1.19
CA ALA A 19 -6.61 22.42 1.16
C ALA A 19 -5.29 23.16 1.46
N THR A 20 -5.15 24.38 0.93
CA THR A 20 -4.03 25.26 1.27
C THR A 20 -4.42 26.19 2.41
N ASN A 21 -3.48 26.45 3.33
CA ASN A 21 -3.60 27.46 4.37
C ASN A 21 -2.29 28.27 4.47
N PRO A 22 -2.09 29.24 3.58
CA PRO A 22 -0.82 29.97 3.47
C PRO A 22 -0.42 30.71 4.75
N GLU A 23 -1.38 31.24 5.51
CA GLU A 23 -1.11 31.99 6.73
C GLU A 23 -0.60 31.08 7.86
N ALA A 24 -1.30 29.96 8.10
CA ALA A 24 -0.88 28.98 9.09
C ALA A 24 0.46 28.33 8.69
N SER A 25 0.62 28.02 7.40
CA SER A 25 1.86 27.48 6.83
C SER A 25 3.04 28.42 7.05
N LEU A 26 2.89 29.72 6.75
CA LEU A 26 3.97 30.68 6.96
C LEU A 26 4.32 30.85 8.44
N THR A 27 3.31 30.87 9.31
CA THR A 27 3.51 30.96 10.77
C THR A 27 4.31 29.78 11.30
N LEU A 28 3.87 28.55 10.99
CA LEU A 28 4.53 27.34 11.45
C LEU A 28 5.92 27.17 10.81
N ALA A 29 6.09 27.53 9.53
CA ALA A 29 7.38 27.57 8.86
C ALA A 29 8.40 28.44 9.59
N ASN A 30 8.01 29.65 9.99
CA ASN A 30 8.87 30.59 10.73
C ASN A 30 9.21 30.07 12.13
N LEU A 31 8.23 29.52 12.86
CA LEU A 31 8.42 28.99 14.22
C LEU A 31 9.35 27.77 14.24
N MET A 32 9.26 26.92 13.22
CA MET A 32 10.02 25.66 13.13
C MET A 32 11.30 25.77 12.30
N ASN A 33 11.54 26.93 11.66
CA ASN A 33 12.63 27.14 10.71
C ASN A 33 12.66 26.08 9.59
N ILE A 34 11.52 25.86 8.95
CA ILE A 34 11.32 24.92 7.84
C ILE A 34 10.71 25.64 6.64
N SER A 35 10.77 25.03 5.46
CA SER A 35 10.14 25.56 4.25
C SER A 35 8.61 25.64 4.40
N PRO A 36 7.94 26.69 3.86
CA PRO A 36 6.48 26.76 3.78
C PRO A 36 5.84 25.51 3.15
N ILE A 37 6.50 24.88 2.18
CA ILE A 37 6.02 23.63 1.56
C ILE A 37 5.93 22.51 2.60
N ILE A 38 6.97 22.35 3.42
CA ILE A 38 6.99 21.31 4.48
C ILE A 38 5.96 21.65 5.54
N SER A 39 5.87 22.90 5.96
CA SER A 39 4.86 23.33 6.93
C SER A 39 3.43 23.08 6.43
N GLN A 40 3.13 23.42 5.18
CA GLN A 40 1.82 23.14 4.57
C GLN A 40 1.52 21.64 4.52
N LEU A 41 2.52 20.82 4.18
CA LEU A 41 2.39 19.37 4.22
C LEU A 41 2.09 18.85 5.63
N LEU A 42 2.77 19.37 6.65
CA LEU A 42 2.55 18.96 8.05
C LEU A 42 1.12 19.31 8.51
N ILE A 43 0.66 20.53 8.22
CA ILE A 43 -0.72 20.98 8.49
C ILE A 43 -1.73 20.04 7.82
N ASN A 44 -1.51 19.71 6.54
CA ASN A 44 -2.41 18.83 5.78
C ASN A 44 -2.41 17.38 6.28
N ARG A 45 -1.41 16.99 7.07
CA ARG A 45 -1.32 15.71 7.77
C ARG A 45 -1.74 15.80 9.24
N GLY A 46 -2.35 16.92 9.67
CA GLY A 46 -2.89 17.12 11.01
C GLY A 46 -1.89 17.63 12.07
N MET A 47 -0.69 18.05 11.65
CA MET A 47 0.35 18.57 12.54
C MET A 47 0.40 20.09 12.47
N GLU A 48 -0.58 20.71 13.12
CA GLU A 48 -0.80 22.16 13.04
C GLU A 48 0.03 22.95 14.06
N THR A 49 0.46 22.33 15.16
CA THR A 49 1.21 23.00 16.23
C THR A 49 2.73 22.76 16.13
N PRO A 50 3.57 23.69 16.61
CA PRO A 50 5.02 23.51 16.69
C PRO A 50 5.43 22.23 17.45
N GLU A 51 4.70 21.89 18.51
CA GLU A 51 4.96 20.69 19.32
C GLU A 51 4.74 19.40 18.52
N ASN A 52 3.61 19.31 17.82
CA ASN A 52 3.30 18.14 16.99
C ASN A 52 4.25 18.04 15.79
N ALA A 53 4.57 19.17 15.15
CA ALA A 53 5.54 19.24 14.07
C ALA A 53 6.93 18.78 14.54
N LYS A 54 7.37 19.22 15.73
CA LYS A 54 8.66 18.81 16.31
C LYS A 54 8.73 17.30 16.54
N ILE A 55 7.70 16.73 17.18
CA ILE A 55 7.63 15.27 17.46
C ILE A 55 7.68 14.46 16.17
N PHE A 56 7.01 14.94 15.12
CA PHE A 56 6.99 14.23 13.84
C PHE A 56 8.31 14.33 13.09
N LEU A 57 8.91 15.52 13.01
CA LEU A 57 10.19 15.75 12.34
C LEU A 57 11.35 15.08 13.11
N ASP A 58 11.26 15.05 14.43
CA ASP A 58 12.20 14.35 15.29
C ASP A 58 11.49 13.33 16.20
N PRO A 59 11.31 12.07 15.74
CA PRO A 59 10.69 11.01 16.53
C PRO A 59 11.40 10.71 17.85
N GLU A 60 12.65 11.12 18.03
CA GLU A 60 13.37 10.96 19.30
C GLU A 60 12.90 11.93 20.38
N SER A 61 12.31 13.06 19.99
CA SER A 61 11.74 14.05 20.90
C SER A 61 10.40 13.63 21.51
N LEU A 62 9.80 12.54 21.01
CA LEU A 62 8.59 11.95 21.58
C LEU A 62 8.85 11.52 23.03
N ASN A 63 8.05 12.02 23.97
CA ASN A 63 8.05 11.50 25.33
C ASN A 63 7.38 10.12 25.34
N LEU A 64 8.08 9.11 25.86
CA LEU A 64 7.53 7.75 25.97
C LEU A 64 7.24 7.44 27.44
N PRO A 65 5.95 7.27 27.83
CA PRO A 65 5.61 6.75 29.15
C PRO A 65 6.10 5.31 29.29
N SER A 66 6.18 4.82 30.52
CA SER A 66 6.60 3.43 30.76
C SER A 66 5.58 2.46 30.17
N PRO A 67 5.99 1.41 29.42
CA PRO A 67 5.06 0.38 28.96
C PRO A 67 4.32 -0.31 30.11
N LEU A 68 4.92 -0.41 31.30
CA LEU A 68 4.29 -0.98 32.50
C LEU A 68 3.15 -0.12 33.04
N GLU A 69 3.14 1.18 32.74
CA GLU A 69 2.06 2.10 33.11
C GLU A 69 0.94 2.10 32.07
N GLU A 70 1.29 1.87 30.79
CA GLU A 70 0.35 1.93 29.66
C GLU A 70 -0.41 0.63 29.43
N PHE A 71 0.23 -0.52 29.60
CA PHE A 71 -0.37 -1.84 29.38
C PHE A 71 -0.76 -2.47 30.73
N PRO A 72 -2.06 -2.52 31.08
CA PRO A 72 -2.51 -2.93 32.42
C PRO A 72 -2.02 -4.33 32.83
N ASP A 73 -2.00 -5.26 31.88
CA ASP A 73 -1.64 -6.66 32.13
C ASP A 73 -0.15 -6.97 31.88
N LEU A 74 0.70 -5.96 31.57
CA LEU A 74 2.11 -6.19 31.29
C LEU A 74 2.87 -6.67 32.52
N ALA A 75 2.60 -6.07 33.68
CA ALA A 75 3.21 -6.49 34.95
C ALA A 75 2.87 -7.95 35.28
N ALA A 76 1.58 -8.32 35.17
CA ALA A 76 1.12 -9.69 35.38
C ALA A 76 1.73 -10.67 34.36
N SER A 77 1.86 -10.26 33.10
CA SER A 77 2.51 -11.07 32.06
C SER A 77 3.97 -11.36 32.37
N VAL A 78 4.72 -10.33 32.80
CA VAL A 78 6.13 -10.46 33.20
C VAL A 78 6.27 -11.39 34.41
N GLU A 79 5.44 -11.22 35.44
CA GLU A 79 5.45 -12.09 36.64
C GLU A 79 5.16 -13.55 36.29
N LEU A 80 4.16 -13.82 35.44
CA LEU A 80 3.83 -15.18 35.00
C LEU A 80 4.98 -15.85 34.26
N LEU A 81 5.69 -15.11 33.41
CA LEU A 81 6.86 -15.61 32.68
C LEU A 81 8.07 -15.80 33.60
N GLU A 82 8.32 -14.88 34.52
CA GLU A 82 9.37 -15.00 35.54
C GLU A 82 9.19 -16.28 36.37
N ILE A 83 7.97 -16.53 36.86
CA ILE A 83 7.64 -17.75 37.61
C ILE A 83 7.84 -19.00 36.74
N ALA A 84 7.38 -18.99 35.49
CA ALA A 84 7.52 -20.13 34.59
C ALA A 84 9.01 -20.44 34.30
N ILE A 85 9.84 -19.41 34.10
CA ILE A 85 11.29 -19.54 33.90
C ILE A 85 11.96 -20.10 35.16
N ALA A 86 11.65 -19.54 36.33
CA ALA A 86 12.22 -19.99 37.60
C ALA A 86 11.87 -21.45 37.91
N ASN A 87 10.66 -21.89 37.58
CA ASN A 87 10.19 -23.26 37.76
C ASN A 87 10.64 -24.23 36.66
N GLN A 88 11.24 -23.74 35.57
CA GLN A 88 11.51 -24.51 34.36
C GLN A 88 10.24 -25.13 33.74
N ASP A 89 9.10 -24.45 33.91
CA ASP A 89 7.84 -24.82 33.30
C ASP A 89 7.95 -24.76 31.77
N LYS A 90 7.35 -25.74 31.06
CA LYS A 90 7.30 -25.70 29.59
C LYS A 90 6.36 -24.56 29.15
N ILE A 91 6.91 -23.61 28.41
CA ILE A 91 6.19 -22.48 27.78
C ILE A 91 5.99 -22.81 26.30
N ALA A 92 4.80 -22.55 25.76
CA ALA A 92 4.54 -22.69 24.33
C ALA A 92 4.09 -21.37 23.71
N ILE A 93 4.75 -20.95 22.63
CA ILE A 93 4.36 -19.80 21.83
C ILE A 93 3.39 -20.25 20.73
N CYS A 94 2.21 -19.65 20.65
CA CYS A 94 1.27 -19.88 19.55
C CYS A 94 1.29 -18.68 18.59
N GLY A 95 1.99 -18.80 17.47
CA GLY A 95 2.14 -17.72 16.48
C GLY A 95 1.10 -17.74 15.37
N ASP A 96 1.22 -16.77 14.46
CA ASP A 96 0.52 -16.75 13.17
C ASP A 96 1.47 -16.95 11.99
N TYR A 97 0.91 -17.31 10.83
CA TYR A 97 1.66 -17.66 9.63
C TYR A 97 2.13 -16.46 8.80
N ASP A 98 1.76 -15.23 9.11
CA ASP A 98 2.24 -14.06 8.36
C ASP A 98 3.55 -13.49 8.92
N ALA A 99 4.07 -12.43 8.30
CA ALA A 99 5.34 -11.85 8.71
C ALA A 99 5.31 -11.31 10.15
N ASP A 100 4.20 -10.78 10.64
CA ASP A 100 4.11 -10.28 12.01
C ASP A 100 4.15 -11.45 12.99
N GLY A 101 3.28 -12.44 12.81
CA GLY A 101 3.25 -13.66 13.63
C GLY A 101 4.58 -14.42 13.64
N MET A 102 5.21 -14.62 12.48
CA MET A 102 6.48 -15.35 12.40
C MET A 102 7.66 -14.57 13.00
N THR A 103 7.73 -13.25 12.79
CA THR A 103 8.79 -12.42 13.40
C THR A 103 8.59 -12.27 14.91
N SER A 104 7.34 -12.16 15.37
CA SER A 104 6.98 -12.17 16.80
C SER A 104 7.38 -13.48 17.48
N THR A 105 7.07 -14.61 16.84
CA THR A 105 7.44 -15.94 17.33
C THR A 105 8.95 -16.08 17.44
N ALA A 106 9.69 -15.72 16.39
CA ALA A 106 11.15 -15.74 16.42
C ALA A 106 11.74 -14.80 17.49
N LEU A 107 11.16 -13.62 17.67
CA LEU A 107 11.56 -12.65 18.69
C LEU A 107 11.44 -13.25 20.09
N LEU A 108 10.28 -13.83 20.42
CA LEU A 108 10.04 -14.42 21.73
C LEU A 108 10.82 -15.71 21.97
N ILE A 109 11.01 -16.55 20.96
CA ILE A 109 11.90 -17.72 21.06
C ILE A 109 13.30 -17.28 21.46
N ARG A 110 13.86 -16.28 20.76
CA ARG A 110 15.21 -15.78 21.05
C ARG A 110 15.30 -15.16 22.43
N SER A 111 14.35 -14.32 22.82
CA SER A 111 14.39 -13.68 24.14
C SER A 111 14.20 -14.69 25.27
N LEU A 112 13.18 -15.57 25.20
CA LEU A 112 12.88 -16.51 26.26
C LEU A 112 13.99 -17.55 26.43
N ARG A 113 14.56 -18.09 25.34
CA ARG A 113 15.72 -19.01 25.44
C ARG A 113 16.93 -18.34 26.07
N ALA A 114 17.22 -17.09 25.68
CA ALA A 114 18.33 -16.36 26.27
C ALA A 114 18.13 -16.05 27.77
N LEU A 115 16.88 -15.96 28.22
CA LEU A 115 16.50 -15.81 29.63
C LEU A 115 16.37 -17.16 30.37
N GLY A 116 16.72 -18.27 29.74
CA GLY A 116 16.74 -19.60 30.37
C GLY A 116 15.39 -20.32 30.41
N ALA A 117 14.42 -19.92 29.59
CA ALA A 117 13.12 -20.57 29.50
C ALA A 117 13.18 -21.89 28.71
N ASN A 118 12.38 -22.87 29.13
CA ASN A 118 12.04 -24.04 28.32
C ASN A 118 10.87 -23.70 27.39
N VAL A 119 11.19 -23.30 26.16
CA VAL A 119 10.19 -22.79 25.21
C VAL A 119 10.08 -23.62 23.93
N ASP A 120 8.84 -23.92 23.57
CA ASP A 120 8.41 -24.53 22.32
C ASP A 120 7.45 -23.60 21.57
N TYR A 121 7.05 -23.95 20.35
CA TYR A 121 6.09 -23.15 19.59
C TYR A 121 5.22 -23.98 18.65
N ALA A 122 4.07 -23.43 18.27
CA ALA A 122 3.24 -23.91 17.17
C ALA A 122 2.76 -22.73 16.32
N ILE A 123 2.67 -22.96 15.01
CA ILE A 123 2.06 -22.02 14.05
C ILE A 123 0.97 -22.80 13.31
N PRO A 124 -0.28 -22.30 13.26
CA PRO A 124 -1.37 -22.99 12.58
C PRO A 124 -1.13 -23.06 11.07
N SER A 125 -1.58 -24.14 10.44
CA SER A 125 -1.60 -24.21 8.99
C SER A 125 -2.69 -23.32 8.41
N ARG A 126 -2.30 -22.34 7.59
CA ARG A 126 -3.25 -21.50 6.84
C ARG A 126 -4.23 -22.31 5.99
N MET A 127 -3.78 -23.45 5.49
CA MET A 127 -4.53 -24.32 4.59
C MET A 127 -5.56 -25.16 5.36
N HIS A 128 -5.16 -25.72 6.51
CA HIS A 128 -5.95 -26.73 7.23
C HIS A 128 -6.62 -26.19 8.50
N ASP A 129 -5.89 -25.45 9.32
CA ASP A 129 -6.34 -24.99 10.63
C ASP A 129 -7.05 -23.63 10.55
N GLY A 130 -6.68 -22.80 9.57
CA GLY A 130 -7.10 -21.42 9.51
C GLY A 130 -6.19 -20.52 10.33
N TYR A 131 -6.74 -19.44 10.88
CA TYR A 131 -6.00 -18.38 11.55
C TYR A 131 -5.98 -18.58 13.08
N GLY A 132 -4.80 -18.41 13.69
CA GLY A 132 -4.59 -18.37 15.14
C GLY A 132 -4.75 -19.67 15.91
N ILE A 133 -4.69 -19.56 17.24
CA ILE A 133 -4.86 -20.67 18.19
C ILE A 133 -6.21 -21.38 18.03
N ASN A 134 -6.21 -22.71 18.14
CA ASN A 134 -7.39 -23.56 18.05
C ASN A 134 -7.37 -24.69 19.09
N ASN A 135 -8.50 -25.40 19.25
CA ASN A 135 -8.64 -26.45 20.27
C ASN A 135 -7.61 -27.59 20.09
N ARG A 136 -7.25 -27.94 18.85
CA ARG A 136 -6.25 -28.98 18.56
C ARG A 136 -4.89 -28.59 19.15
N ILE A 137 -4.42 -27.37 18.86
CA ILE A 137 -3.14 -26.85 19.39
C ILE A 137 -3.17 -26.81 20.93
N VAL A 138 -4.28 -26.38 21.53
CA VAL A 138 -4.44 -26.33 22.98
C VAL A 138 -4.33 -27.73 23.62
N GLU A 139 -5.00 -28.72 23.04
CA GLU A 139 -4.95 -30.11 23.51
C GLU A 139 -3.57 -30.73 23.32
N GLU A 140 -2.88 -30.46 22.21
CA GLU A 140 -1.50 -30.86 21.96
C GLU A 140 -0.56 -30.30 23.03
N PHE A 141 -0.61 -28.99 23.28
CA PHE A 141 0.19 -28.35 24.33
C PHE A 141 -0.09 -28.92 25.73
N HIS A 142 -1.36 -29.15 26.06
CA HIS A 142 -1.71 -29.78 27.34
C HIS A 142 -1.08 -31.18 27.48
N ASN A 143 -1.19 -32.00 26.44
CA ASN A 143 -0.66 -33.36 26.42
C ASN A 143 0.88 -33.40 26.50
N GLU A 144 1.55 -32.37 25.99
CA GLU A 144 3.00 -32.19 26.10
C GLU A 144 3.46 -31.61 27.45
N GLY A 145 2.54 -31.35 28.38
CA GLY A 145 2.85 -30.86 29.71
C GLY A 145 3.18 -29.35 29.76
N VAL A 146 2.80 -28.59 28.74
CA VAL A 146 2.87 -27.12 28.74
C VAL A 146 2.14 -26.58 29.98
N LYS A 147 2.68 -25.53 30.60
CA LYS A 147 2.05 -24.83 31.73
C LYS A 147 1.59 -23.43 31.39
N LEU A 148 2.22 -22.80 30.39
CA LEU A 148 1.91 -21.45 29.95
C LEU A 148 1.91 -21.37 28.43
N ILE A 149 0.80 -20.92 27.86
CA ILE A 149 0.65 -20.56 26.45
C ILE A 149 0.82 -19.05 26.31
N LEU A 150 1.62 -18.63 25.33
CA LEU A 150 1.83 -17.24 24.96
C LEU A 150 1.41 -17.08 23.50
N THR A 151 0.26 -16.47 23.23
CA THR A 151 -0.13 -16.20 21.83
C THR A 151 0.62 -14.97 21.32
N VAL A 152 1.00 -14.99 20.05
CA VAL A 152 1.56 -13.82 19.36
C VAL A 152 0.81 -13.57 18.07
N ASP A 153 0.39 -12.31 17.89
CA ASP A 153 -0.35 -11.85 16.71
C ASP A 153 -1.66 -12.63 16.46
N ASN A 154 -2.21 -13.23 17.52
CA ASN A 154 -3.51 -13.89 17.51
C ASN A 154 -4.02 -14.08 18.95
N GLY A 155 -5.25 -14.57 19.07
CA GLY A 155 -5.83 -15.01 20.33
C GLY A 155 -6.91 -14.08 20.88
N ILE A 156 -6.93 -12.78 20.53
CA ILE A 156 -7.91 -11.83 21.10
C ILE A 156 -9.36 -12.20 20.78
N SER A 157 -9.59 -12.83 19.63
CA SER A 157 -10.92 -13.32 19.19
C SER A 157 -11.15 -14.81 19.43
N ALA A 158 -10.18 -15.53 20.03
CA ALA A 158 -10.22 -16.99 20.17
C ALA A 158 -10.84 -17.44 21.50
N PHE A 159 -12.08 -17.02 21.78
CA PHE A 159 -12.75 -17.31 23.06
C PHE A 159 -12.76 -18.81 23.41
N GLU A 160 -13.24 -19.65 22.50
CA GLU A 160 -13.39 -21.10 22.73
C GLU A 160 -12.03 -21.80 23.01
N PRO A 161 -10.98 -21.66 22.17
CA PRO A 161 -9.68 -22.23 22.47
C PRO A 161 -9.06 -21.75 23.78
N ILE A 162 -9.16 -20.45 24.08
CA ILE A 162 -8.61 -19.93 25.32
C ILE A 162 -9.39 -20.44 26.53
N ASN A 163 -10.72 -20.48 26.48
CA ASN A 163 -11.53 -21.07 27.55
C ASN A 163 -11.14 -22.54 27.79
N LYS A 164 -11.00 -23.33 26.72
CA LYS A 164 -10.54 -24.72 26.80
C LYS A 164 -9.16 -24.84 27.47
N ALA A 165 -8.22 -23.96 27.13
CA ALA A 165 -6.90 -23.96 27.75
C ALA A 165 -6.98 -23.72 29.28
N ARG A 166 -7.84 -22.79 29.70
CA ARG A 166 -8.07 -22.49 31.12
C ARG A 166 -8.72 -23.65 31.85
N GLU A 167 -9.71 -24.32 31.25
CA GLU A 167 -10.33 -25.54 31.80
C GLU A 167 -9.32 -26.68 31.99
N LEU A 168 -8.34 -26.78 31.10
CA LEU A 168 -7.23 -27.73 31.19
C LEU A 168 -6.12 -27.31 32.17
N GLY A 169 -6.30 -26.19 32.88
CA GLY A 169 -5.37 -25.69 33.89
C GLY A 169 -4.14 -24.97 33.33
N LEU A 170 -4.14 -24.62 32.04
CA LEU A 170 -3.06 -23.88 31.41
C LEU A 170 -3.15 -22.39 31.76
N LYS A 171 -2.00 -21.75 31.98
CA LYS A 171 -1.91 -20.29 31.98
C LYS A 171 -1.88 -19.79 30.54
N VAL A 172 -2.52 -18.65 30.27
CA VAL A 172 -2.56 -18.05 28.93
C VAL A 172 -2.25 -16.56 29.03
N ILE A 173 -1.25 -16.11 28.28
CA ILE A 173 -0.99 -14.69 28.00
C ILE A 173 -1.30 -14.46 26.53
N ILE A 174 -2.14 -13.46 26.24
CA ILE A 174 -2.42 -13.04 24.87
C ILE A 174 -1.57 -11.84 24.51
N THR A 175 -0.80 -11.93 23.42
CA THR A 175 -0.19 -10.75 22.78
C THR A 175 -0.73 -10.61 21.37
N ASP A 176 -1.47 -9.53 21.13
CA ASP A 176 -2.24 -9.35 19.89
C ASP A 176 -2.45 -7.85 19.60
N HIS A 177 -2.78 -7.49 18.37
CA HIS A 177 -3.10 -6.13 17.91
C HIS A 177 -4.41 -6.04 17.10
N HIS A 178 -5.07 -7.17 16.87
CA HIS A 178 -6.34 -7.25 16.16
C HIS A 178 -7.49 -6.55 16.89
N ASP A 179 -8.58 -6.28 16.17
CA ASP A 179 -9.77 -5.60 16.72
C ASP A 179 -10.35 -6.35 17.93
N ILE A 180 -10.80 -5.57 18.91
CA ILE A 180 -11.31 -6.10 20.17
C ILE A 180 -12.74 -6.63 19.98
N PRO A 181 -13.01 -7.91 20.30
CA PRO A 181 -14.37 -8.45 20.25
C PRO A 181 -15.23 -7.91 21.40
N GLN A 182 -16.55 -8.12 21.31
CA GLN A 182 -17.49 -7.75 22.38
C GLN A 182 -17.24 -8.51 23.69
N ILE A 183 -16.77 -9.76 23.58
CA ILE A 183 -16.48 -10.63 24.73
C ILE A 183 -15.01 -11.04 24.62
N LEU A 184 -14.23 -10.67 25.62
CA LEU A 184 -12.81 -11.03 25.70
C LEU A 184 -12.64 -12.50 26.13
N PRO A 185 -11.64 -13.21 25.59
CA PRO A 185 -11.27 -14.55 26.03
C PRO A 185 -10.78 -14.54 27.49
N PRO A 186 -11.02 -15.62 28.27
CA PRO A 186 -10.69 -15.66 29.69
C PRO A 186 -9.20 -15.93 29.99
N ALA A 187 -8.29 -15.22 29.33
CA ALA A 187 -6.84 -15.33 29.54
C ALA A 187 -6.40 -14.81 30.92
N ASN A 188 -5.19 -15.17 31.35
CA ASN A 188 -4.60 -14.62 32.59
C ASN A 188 -4.16 -13.17 32.42
N ALA A 189 -3.76 -12.80 31.20
CA ALA A 189 -3.28 -11.48 30.84
C ALA A 189 -3.50 -11.23 29.35
N ILE A 190 -3.88 -10.01 28.99
CA ILE A 190 -4.11 -9.58 27.60
C ILE A 190 -3.31 -8.30 27.32
N LEU A 191 -2.31 -8.43 26.45
CA LEU A 191 -1.56 -7.32 25.90
C LEU A 191 -2.07 -7.03 24.49
N ASN A 192 -2.94 -6.03 24.39
CA ASN A 192 -3.38 -5.51 23.10
C ASN A 192 -3.37 -3.97 23.12
N PRO A 193 -2.68 -3.30 22.18
CA PRO A 193 -2.62 -1.84 22.15
C PRO A 193 -3.99 -1.21 21.94
N LYS A 194 -4.99 -1.96 21.47
CA LYS A 194 -6.38 -1.49 21.37
C LYS A 194 -7.11 -1.40 22.72
N LEU A 195 -6.51 -1.88 23.81
CA LEU A 195 -7.03 -1.77 25.19
C LEU A 195 -6.43 -0.60 25.98
N ILE A 196 -5.40 0.09 25.46
CA ILE A 196 -4.78 1.26 26.11
C ILE A 196 -5.44 2.58 25.63
N ALA A 197 -5.06 3.73 26.18
CA ALA A 197 -5.60 5.03 25.76
C ALA A 197 -5.39 5.32 24.26
N GLU A 198 -6.37 5.92 23.57
CA GLU A 198 -6.27 6.26 22.15
C GLU A 198 -5.11 7.24 21.84
N SER A 199 -4.76 8.10 22.80
CA SER A 199 -3.66 9.04 22.70
C SER A 199 -2.28 8.42 22.95
N SER A 200 -2.22 7.15 23.36
CA SER A 200 -0.96 6.49 23.70
C SER A 200 -0.05 6.38 22.48
N PRO A 201 1.26 6.66 22.62
CA PRO A 201 2.21 6.45 21.53
C PRO A 201 2.38 4.97 21.15
N TYR A 202 1.90 4.05 21.98
CA TYR A 202 1.93 2.60 21.75
C TYR A 202 0.71 2.08 20.99
N ARG A 203 -0.31 2.91 20.73
CA ARG A 203 -1.59 2.48 20.15
C ARG A 203 -1.48 1.77 18.79
N GLY A 204 -0.45 2.11 18.02
CA GLY A 204 -0.23 1.59 16.67
C GLY A 204 0.70 0.38 16.56
N VAL A 205 1.23 -0.17 17.67
CA VAL A 205 2.17 -1.30 17.59
C VAL A 205 1.52 -2.55 16.98
N ALA A 206 2.27 -3.27 16.15
CA ALA A 206 1.89 -4.59 15.66
C ALA A 206 2.13 -5.67 16.72
N GLY A 207 1.76 -6.93 16.44
CA GLY A 207 2.07 -8.09 17.27
C GLY A 207 3.54 -8.18 17.66
N VAL A 208 4.46 -7.95 16.72
CA VAL A 208 5.91 -7.96 16.99
C VAL A 208 6.34 -6.84 17.93
N GLY A 209 5.60 -5.73 17.93
CA GLY A 209 5.79 -4.62 18.86
C GLY A 209 5.36 -4.96 20.28
N VAL A 210 4.22 -5.63 20.42
CA VAL A 210 3.77 -6.13 21.74
C VAL A 210 4.76 -7.18 22.26
N ALA A 211 5.21 -8.10 21.40
CA ALA A 211 6.23 -9.09 21.73
C ALA A 211 7.56 -8.44 22.14
N TYR A 212 8.00 -7.40 21.43
CA TYR A 212 9.21 -6.63 21.76
C TYR A 212 9.11 -5.97 23.14
N ILE A 213 7.97 -5.33 23.44
CA ILE A 213 7.71 -4.70 24.74
C ILE A 213 7.80 -5.75 25.85
N LEU A 214 7.08 -6.88 25.70
CA LEU A 214 7.08 -7.96 26.68
C LEU A 214 8.49 -8.51 26.93
N ALA A 215 9.24 -8.80 25.86
CA ALA A 215 10.59 -9.35 25.95
C ALA A 215 11.57 -8.39 26.63
N VAL A 216 11.52 -7.09 26.30
CA VAL A 216 12.39 -6.07 26.89
C VAL A 216 12.06 -5.86 28.36
N CYS A 217 10.78 -5.76 28.73
CA CYS A 217 10.36 -5.61 30.13
C CYS A 217 10.72 -6.83 30.97
N LEU A 218 10.53 -8.04 30.46
CA LEU A 218 10.95 -9.27 31.15
C LEU A 218 12.47 -9.34 31.32
N ALA A 219 13.25 -9.05 30.28
CA ALA A 219 14.71 -9.03 30.38
C ALA A 219 15.22 -7.97 31.36
N GLN A 220 14.56 -6.80 31.41
CA GLN A 220 14.87 -5.76 32.39
C GLN A 220 14.56 -6.21 33.82
N GLN A 221 13.41 -6.86 34.05
CA GLN A 221 13.02 -7.41 35.35
C GLN A 221 14.04 -8.43 35.87
N LEU A 222 14.54 -9.30 34.98
CA LEU A 222 15.54 -10.31 35.31
C LEU A 222 16.99 -9.79 35.35
N GLY A 223 17.23 -8.52 34.99
CA GLY A 223 18.57 -7.93 34.95
C GLY A 223 19.44 -8.36 33.75
N GLU A 224 18.85 -9.01 32.74
CA GLU A 224 19.54 -9.67 31.62
C GLU A 224 19.36 -8.94 30.28
N LEU A 225 19.18 -7.62 30.31
CA LEU A 225 18.90 -6.82 29.10
C LEU A 225 20.08 -6.76 28.10
N LYS A 226 21.30 -6.99 28.58
CA LYS A 226 22.54 -6.76 27.81
C LYS A 226 22.63 -7.74 26.64
N GLY A 227 22.77 -7.20 25.42
CA GLY A 227 22.93 -8.00 24.19
C GLY A 227 21.62 -8.46 23.54
N LEU A 228 20.48 -8.33 24.22
CA LEU A 228 19.17 -8.71 23.67
C LEU A 228 18.51 -7.61 22.85
N VAL A 229 18.63 -6.36 23.27
CA VAL A 229 17.85 -5.24 22.70
C VAL A 229 18.06 -5.07 21.19
N GLN A 230 19.30 -5.15 20.71
CA GLN A 230 19.60 -4.93 19.29
C GLN A 230 19.06 -6.04 18.37
N PRO A 231 19.30 -7.34 18.65
CA PRO A 231 18.66 -8.43 17.91
C PRO A 231 17.13 -8.34 17.90
N LEU A 232 16.50 -8.08 19.04
CA LEU A 232 15.04 -7.99 19.13
C LEU A 232 14.51 -6.77 18.37
N LEU A 233 15.21 -5.63 18.40
CA LEU A 233 14.84 -4.44 17.65
C LEU A 233 14.96 -4.66 16.12
N ALA A 234 15.91 -5.49 15.68
CA ALA A 234 16.04 -5.86 14.28
C ALA A 234 14.83 -6.70 13.79
N LEU A 235 14.38 -7.67 14.60
CA LEU A 235 13.17 -8.46 14.32
C LEU A 235 11.91 -7.60 14.38
N PHE A 236 11.78 -6.74 15.40
CA PHE A 236 10.72 -5.74 15.51
C PHE A 236 10.60 -4.90 14.23
N THR A 237 11.73 -4.38 13.73
CA THR A 237 11.74 -3.51 12.55
C THR A 237 11.32 -4.25 11.29
N LEU A 238 11.82 -5.48 11.13
CA LEU A 238 11.46 -6.35 10.00
C LEU A 238 9.96 -6.67 10.02
N GLY A 239 9.42 -7.12 11.17
CA GLY A 239 8.01 -7.46 11.32
C GLY A 239 7.09 -6.27 11.13
N THR A 240 7.34 -5.16 11.84
CA THR A 240 6.51 -3.93 11.78
C THR A 240 6.36 -3.41 10.35
N ILE A 241 7.45 -3.39 9.57
CA ILE A 241 7.38 -2.93 8.18
C ILE A 241 6.77 -3.98 7.25
N ALA A 242 7.04 -5.28 7.47
CA ALA A 242 6.47 -6.35 6.67
C ALA A 242 4.96 -6.53 6.87
N ASP A 243 4.45 -6.18 8.06
CA ASP A 243 3.03 -6.13 8.41
C ASP A 243 2.31 -4.88 7.86
N LEU A 244 3.08 -3.90 7.35
CA LEU A 244 2.54 -2.59 6.96
C LEU A 244 1.87 -1.86 8.14
N ALA A 245 2.41 -2.02 9.35
CA ALA A 245 1.92 -1.32 10.53
C ALA A 245 2.14 0.21 10.41
N PRO A 246 1.30 1.04 11.05
CA PRO A 246 1.44 2.49 11.04
C PRO A 246 2.82 2.95 11.50
N LEU A 247 3.52 3.73 10.69
CA LEU A 247 4.81 4.34 11.04
C LEU A 247 4.61 5.71 11.70
N THR A 248 3.91 5.69 12.83
CA THR A 248 3.66 6.82 13.72
C THR A 248 4.07 6.45 15.15
N GLY A 249 4.04 7.41 16.09
CA GLY A 249 4.30 7.15 17.52
C GLY A 249 5.57 6.34 17.79
N VAL A 250 5.43 5.30 18.63
CA VAL A 250 6.56 4.45 19.04
C VAL A 250 7.12 3.62 17.87
N ASN A 251 6.27 3.15 16.94
CA ASN A 251 6.71 2.39 15.78
C ASN A 251 7.70 3.19 14.96
N ARG A 252 7.37 4.44 14.62
CA ARG A 252 8.26 5.30 13.82
C ARG A 252 9.60 5.51 14.52
N ARG A 253 9.58 5.77 15.83
CA ARG A 253 10.79 6.00 16.61
C ARG A 253 11.69 4.76 16.62
N TRP A 254 11.15 3.59 16.93
CA TRP A 254 11.93 2.36 17.01
C TRP A 254 12.36 1.84 15.64
N VAL A 255 11.50 1.94 14.62
CA VAL A 255 11.86 1.61 13.23
C VAL A 255 12.99 2.51 12.75
N LYS A 256 12.98 3.82 13.03
CA LYS A 256 14.08 4.73 12.69
C LYS A 256 15.43 4.25 13.28
N ARG A 257 15.43 3.78 14.52
CA ARG A 257 16.63 3.17 15.14
C ARG A 257 17.00 1.83 14.50
N GLY A 258 16.01 0.98 14.27
CA GLY A 258 16.21 -0.35 13.74
C GLY A 258 16.69 -0.38 12.29
N LEU A 259 16.27 0.57 11.43
CA LEU A 259 16.79 0.72 10.07
C LEU A 259 18.30 1.02 10.03
N ASN A 260 18.84 1.65 11.07
CA ASN A 260 20.29 1.86 11.20
C ASN A 260 21.03 0.59 11.65
N ILE A 261 20.33 -0.32 12.34
CA ILE A 261 20.87 -1.58 12.87
C ILE A 261 20.79 -2.70 11.84
N LEU A 262 19.67 -2.80 11.11
CA LEU A 262 19.33 -3.92 10.24
C LEU A 262 20.42 -4.29 9.22
N PRO A 263 21.08 -3.33 8.51
CA PRO A 263 22.16 -3.64 7.57
C PRO A 263 23.38 -4.28 8.23
N LYS A 264 23.56 -4.06 9.55
CA LYS A 264 24.67 -4.55 10.38
C LYS A 264 24.19 -5.53 11.46
N SER A 265 22.98 -6.08 11.30
CA SER A 265 22.38 -7.01 12.25
C SER A 265 23.30 -8.19 12.51
N THR A 266 23.42 -8.60 13.77
CA THR A 266 24.16 -9.79 14.18
C THR A 266 23.37 -11.08 13.93
N LEU A 267 22.09 -10.98 13.57
CA LEU A 267 21.23 -12.13 13.29
C LEU A 267 21.56 -12.72 11.91
N PRO A 268 22.07 -13.96 11.82
CA PRO A 268 22.43 -14.57 10.54
C PRO A 268 21.26 -14.64 9.57
N GLY A 269 20.05 -14.91 10.06
CA GLY A 269 18.82 -14.92 9.26
C GLY A 269 18.53 -13.61 8.54
N ILE A 270 18.70 -12.48 9.23
CA ILE A 270 18.47 -11.15 8.64
C ILE A 270 19.53 -10.86 7.58
N GLN A 271 20.81 -11.19 7.86
CA GLN A 271 21.89 -11.00 6.89
C GLN A 271 21.69 -11.85 5.63
N ALA A 272 21.31 -13.11 5.79
CA ALA A 272 20.99 -14.01 4.69
C ALA A 272 19.82 -13.50 3.84
N LEU A 273 18.74 -12.99 4.47
CA LEU A 273 17.63 -12.37 3.76
C LEU A 273 18.03 -11.13 2.97
N ILE A 274 18.84 -10.24 3.56
CA ILE A 274 19.35 -9.03 2.89
C ILE A 274 20.18 -9.41 1.66
N GLN A 275 21.04 -10.43 1.81
CA GLN A 275 21.89 -10.94 0.74
C GLN A 275 21.04 -11.49 -0.42
N ILE A 276 20.12 -12.42 -0.14
CA ILE A 276 19.28 -13.06 -1.16
C ILE A 276 18.29 -12.08 -1.80
N ALA A 277 17.80 -11.09 -1.04
CA ALA A 277 16.95 -10.05 -1.60
C ALA A 277 17.67 -9.10 -2.56
N GLY A 278 19.00 -9.21 -2.67
CA GLY A 278 19.84 -8.40 -3.56
C GLY A 278 19.85 -6.92 -3.16
N VAL A 279 19.59 -6.61 -1.89
CA VAL A 279 19.52 -5.21 -1.41
C VAL A 279 20.92 -4.60 -1.28
N GLN A 280 21.95 -5.44 -1.16
CA GLN A 280 23.33 -5.05 -1.37
C GLN A 280 23.60 -5.03 -2.89
N SER A 281 23.71 -3.85 -3.49
CA SER A 281 24.05 -3.71 -4.90
C SER A 281 25.50 -4.15 -5.15
N SER A 282 25.64 -5.23 -5.93
CA SER A 282 26.72 -5.58 -6.87
C SER A 282 28.18 -5.50 -6.40
N GLU A 283 28.92 -6.58 -6.68
CA GLU A 283 30.34 -6.85 -6.42
C GLU A 283 31.38 -5.80 -6.93
N GLY A 284 30.94 -4.61 -7.37
CA GLY A 284 31.80 -3.50 -7.80
C GLY A 284 31.96 -2.36 -6.78
N GLU A 285 31.15 -2.27 -5.73
CA GLU A 285 31.19 -1.17 -4.75
C GLU A 285 31.67 -1.66 -3.37
N LYS A 286 32.90 -2.19 -3.29
CA LYS A 286 33.61 -2.46 -2.02
C LYS A 286 34.08 -1.17 -1.30
N ASN A 287 33.36 -0.06 -1.43
CA ASN A 287 33.67 1.19 -0.75
C ASN A 287 32.63 1.50 0.33
N GLN A 288 32.88 0.93 1.52
CA GLN A 288 32.63 1.45 2.88
C GLN A 288 31.29 2.08 3.30
N ASN A 289 30.27 2.20 2.45
CA ASN A 289 28.94 2.64 2.86
C ASN A 289 27.92 1.55 2.54
N SER A 290 27.72 0.63 3.51
CA SER A 290 26.54 -0.24 3.53
C SER A 290 25.31 0.65 3.34
N LYS A 291 24.64 0.48 2.20
CA LYS A 291 23.49 1.30 1.80
C LYS A 291 22.44 1.20 2.91
N SER A 292 22.06 2.34 3.50
CA SER A 292 21.00 2.38 4.51
C SER A 292 19.74 1.77 3.90
N LEU A 293 19.15 0.79 4.59
CA LEU A 293 17.89 0.18 4.18
C LEU A 293 16.77 1.18 4.41
N LYS A 294 15.88 1.32 3.43
CA LYS A 294 14.65 2.09 3.59
C LYS A 294 13.47 1.17 3.91
N PRO A 295 12.37 1.69 4.49
CA PRO A 295 11.15 0.89 4.68
C PRO A 295 10.67 0.20 3.40
N GLU A 296 10.84 0.84 2.24
CA GLU A 296 10.45 0.25 0.95
C GLU A 296 11.29 -0.98 0.60
N ASP A 297 12.59 -1.01 0.95
CA ASP A 297 13.41 -2.20 0.75
C ASP A 297 12.89 -3.38 1.57
N ILE A 298 12.42 -3.12 2.78
CA ILE A 298 11.85 -4.17 3.64
C ILE A 298 10.46 -4.57 3.13
N GLY A 299 9.54 -3.61 2.95
CA GLY A 299 8.15 -3.86 2.56
C GLY A 299 8.00 -4.47 1.15
N PHE A 300 8.90 -4.17 0.22
CA PHE A 300 8.82 -4.68 -1.17
C PHE A 300 9.85 -5.76 -1.51
N ARG A 301 10.86 -6.02 -0.65
CA ARG A 301 11.90 -7.03 -0.94
C ARG A 301 12.00 -8.07 0.17
N LEU A 302 12.24 -7.69 1.42
CA LEU A 302 12.43 -8.67 2.51
C LEU A 302 11.11 -9.29 2.95
N GLY A 303 10.13 -8.46 3.31
CA GLY A 303 8.80 -8.86 3.77
C GLY A 303 8.07 -9.83 2.82
N PRO A 304 8.07 -9.61 1.49
CA PRO A 304 7.44 -10.55 0.55
C PRO A 304 8.03 -11.97 0.56
N ARG A 305 9.31 -12.14 0.91
CA ARG A 305 9.95 -13.47 1.00
C ARG A 305 9.44 -14.24 2.21
N ILE A 306 9.32 -13.55 3.34
CA ILE A 306 8.74 -14.08 4.57
C ILE A 306 7.26 -14.40 4.34
N ASN A 307 6.49 -13.43 3.86
CA ASN A 307 5.06 -13.59 3.60
C ASN A 307 4.72 -14.65 2.54
N ALA A 308 5.65 -14.98 1.64
CA ALA A 308 5.43 -16.06 0.68
C ALA A 308 5.34 -17.42 1.38
N ILE A 309 6.20 -17.67 2.37
CA ILE A 309 6.16 -18.88 3.19
C ILE A 309 4.80 -19.00 3.88
N GLY A 310 4.34 -17.93 4.53
CA GLY A 310 3.01 -17.89 5.16
C GLY A 310 1.80 -18.08 4.24
N ARG A 311 2.00 -18.01 2.92
CA ARG A 311 0.92 -18.12 1.93
C ARG A 311 0.85 -19.49 1.28
N ILE A 312 2.01 -20.07 0.98
CA ILE A 312 2.12 -21.28 0.15
C ILE A 312 3.19 -22.27 0.64
N GLY A 313 3.86 -22.01 1.76
CA GLY A 313 4.92 -22.85 2.32
C GLY A 313 4.71 -23.17 3.79
N ASP A 314 5.77 -23.67 4.43
CA ASP A 314 5.80 -24.03 5.85
C ASP A 314 6.43 -22.91 6.70
N PRO A 315 5.67 -22.25 7.60
CA PRO A 315 6.18 -21.22 8.51
C PRO A 315 7.44 -21.60 9.30
N GLN A 316 7.67 -22.88 9.58
CA GLN A 316 8.88 -23.35 10.27
C GLN A 316 10.16 -22.91 9.55
N ILE A 317 10.13 -22.76 8.22
CA ILE A 317 11.28 -22.26 7.44
C ILE A 317 11.71 -20.86 7.91
N VAL A 318 10.76 -19.96 8.17
CA VAL A 318 11.05 -18.59 8.62
C VAL A 318 11.46 -18.59 10.09
N ILE A 319 10.85 -19.43 10.92
CA ILE A 319 11.25 -19.54 12.33
C ILE A 319 12.69 -20.03 12.43
N ASP A 320 13.06 -21.09 11.73
CA ASP A 320 14.44 -21.59 11.68
C ASP A 320 15.41 -20.51 11.16
N LEU A 321 15.03 -19.81 10.10
CA LEU A 321 15.80 -18.72 9.51
C LEU A 321 16.10 -17.62 10.53
N LEU A 322 15.09 -17.16 11.26
CA LEU A 322 15.20 -16.00 12.16
C LEU A 322 15.73 -16.37 13.55
N THR A 323 15.71 -17.66 13.92
CA THR A 323 16.15 -18.13 15.24
C THR A 323 17.51 -18.82 15.23
N THR A 324 18.02 -19.28 14.08
CA THR A 324 19.35 -19.91 13.99
C THR A 324 20.49 -18.91 14.24
N ASP A 325 21.59 -19.42 14.81
CA ASP A 325 22.86 -18.70 14.96
C ASP A 325 23.92 -19.17 13.94
N ASP A 326 23.60 -20.14 13.08
CA ASP A 326 24.46 -20.61 11.99
C ASP A 326 24.08 -19.93 10.66
N PHE A 327 25.04 -19.18 10.08
CA PHE A 327 24.86 -18.49 8.81
C PHE A 327 24.61 -19.43 7.62
N SER A 328 25.18 -20.63 7.62
CA SER A 328 24.97 -21.62 6.55
C SER A 328 23.54 -22.13 6.56
N ILE A 329 23.00 -22.42 7.75
CA ILE A 329 21.58 -22.78 7.92
C ILE A 329 20.70 -21.60 7.52
N ALA A 330 21.01 -20.38 8.00
CA ALA A 330 20.26 -19.19 7.65
C ALA A 330 20.20 -18.95 6.13
N LEU A 331 21.34 -19.09 5.43
CA LEU A 331 21.40 -18.93 3.99
C LEU A 331 20.55 -19.98 3.26
N ALA A 332 20.60 -21.24 3.68
CA ALA A 332 19.76 -22.29 3.12
C ALA A 332 18.26 -21.98 3.28
N LYS A 333 17.83 -21.54 4.46
CA LYS A 333 16.42 -21.16 4.71
C LYS A 333 16.02 -19.88 3.96
N ALA A 334 16.92 -18.92 3.80
CA ALA A 334 16.68 -17.72 3.02
C ALA A 334 16.51 -18.02 1.53
N ILE A 335 17.25 -18.99 0.99
CA ILE A 335 17.07 -19.51 -0.39
C ILE A 335 15.67 -20.13 -0.54
N GLN A 336 15.23 -20.95 0.41
CA GLN A 336 13.87 -21.52 0.40
C GLN A 336 12.78 -20.42 0.42
N CYS A 337 12.97 -19.36 1.20
CA CYS A 337 12.07 -18.20 1.19
C CYS A 337 12.02 -17.52 -0.19
N GLU A 338 13.16 -17.41 -0.88
CA GLU A 338 13.20 -16.83 -2.22
C GLU A 338 12.55 -17.71 -3.28
N GLU A 339 12.83 -19.01 -3.27
CA GLU A 339 12.19 -19.97 -4.17
C GLU A 339 10.67 -19.93 -4.02
N THR A 340 10.18 -19.92 -2.77
CA THR A 340 8.75 -19.80 -2.47
C THR A 340 8.18 -18.46 -2.93
N ASN A 341 8.92 -17.36 -2.76
CA ASN A 341 8.51 -16.05 -3.25
C ASN A 341 8.41 -15.98 -4.77
N ILE A 342 9.35 -16.60 -5.50
CA ILE A 342 9.31 -16.70 -6.96
C ILE A 342 8.08 -17.49 -7.40
N GLN A 343 7.81 -18.64 -6.79
CA GLN A 343 6.60 -19.43 -7.07
C GLN A 343 5.33 -18.62 -6.82
N ARG A 344 5.24 -17.93 -5.68
CA ARG A 344 4.11 -17.06 -5.34
C ARG A 344 3.95 -15.91 -6.35
N GLN A 345 5.04 -15.33 -6.85
CA GLN A 345 5.02 -14.29 -7.89
C GLN A 345 4.42 -14.82 -9.19
N GLN A 346 4.90 -15.97 -9.66
CA GLN A 346 4.42 -16.63 -10.87
C GLN A 346 2.92 -16.93 -10.78
N MET A 347 2.47 -17.55 -9.68
CA MET A 347 1.04 -17.80 -9.43
C MET A 347 0.22 -16.50 -9.48
N CYS A 348 0.71 -15.41 -8.87
CA CYS A 348 0.01 -14.12 -8.91
C CYS A 348 -0.08 -13.55 -10.32
N GLU A 349 0.99 -13.64 -11.12
CA GLU A 349 1.01 -13.13 -12.49
C GLU A 349 0.05 -13.89 -13.40
N GLU A 350 -0.01 -15.22 -13.26
CA GLU A 350 -0.95 -16.07 -13.99
C GLU A 350 -2.40 -15.75 -13.62
N ILE A 351 -2.73 -15.75 -12.33
CA ILE A 351 -4.07 -15.45 -11.82
C ILE A 351 -4.48 -14.02 -12.21
N GLU A 352 -3.58 -13.04 -12.09
CA GLU A 352 -3.86 -11.65 -12.47
C GLU A 352 -4.17 -11.53 -13.97
N LYS A 353 -3.39 -12.17 -14.83
CA LYS A 353 -3.62 -12.16 -16.28
C LYS A 353 -4.98 -12.73 -16.64
N GLU A 354 -5.37 -13.83 -16.01
CA GLU A 354 -6.68 -14.45 -16.21
C GLU A 354 -7.82 -13.59 -15.67
N ALA A 355 -7.66 -13.04 -14.46
CA ALA A 355 -8.65 -12.18 -13.85
C ALA A 355 -8.88 -10.90 -14.67
N ILE A 356 -7.82 -10.29 -15.20
CA ILE A 356 -7.93 -9.17 -16.13
C ILE A 356 -8.70 -9.57 -17.39
N SER A 357 -8.41 -10.73 -17.97
CA SER A 357 -9.14 -11.22 -19.15
C SER A 357 -10.64 -11.37 -18.85
N ILE A 358 -10.99 -11.90 -17.68
CA ILE A 358 -12.39 -12.02 -17.24
C ILE A 358 -13.03 -10.63 -17.09
N VAL A 359 -12.35 -9.69 -16.43
CA VAL A 359 -12.85 -8.32 -16.21
C VAL A 359 -13.08 -7.60 -17.54
N GLU A 360 -12.10 -7.63 -18.43
CA GLU A 360 -12.15 -6.94 -19.73
C GLU A 360 -13.22 -7.49 -20.67
N ASN A 361 -13.49 -8.81 -20.61
CA ASN A 361 -14.49 -9.44 -21.46
C ASN A 361 -15.92 -9.39 -20.89
N LEU A 362 -16.08 -9.50 -19.57
CA LEU A 362 -17.40 -9.66 -18.95
C LEU A 362 -17.90 -8.43 -18.18
N TYR A 363 -17.00 -7.65 -17.56
CA TYR A 363 -17.41 -6.60 -16.60
C TYR A 363 -17.24 -5.19 -17.14
N VAL A 364 -16.31 -4.92 -18.06
CA VAL A 364 -16.01 -3.52 -18.47
C VAL A 364 -17.25 -2.74 -18.93
N ASN A 365 -18.20 -3.41 -19.59
CA ASN A 365 -19.44 -2.78 -20.05
C ASN A 365 -20.49 -2.60 -18.93
N SER A 366 -20.49 -3.45 -17.91
CA SER A 366 -21.44 -3.38 -16.79
C SER A 366 -20.88 -2.66 -15.57
N LEU A 367 -19.58 -2.33 -15.53
CA LEU A 367 -18.90 -1.86 -14.31
C LEU A 367 -19.51 -0.59 -13.71
N GLN A 368 -20.01 0.34 -14.54
CA GLN A 368 -20.70 1.53 -14.05
C GLN A 368 -22.04 1.21 -13.36
N LYS A 369 -22.71 0.14 -13.80
CA LYS A 369 -23.94 -0.37 -13.21
C LYS A 369 -23.64 -1.22 -11.97
N ASP A 370 -22.65 -2.11 -12.05
CA ASP A 370 -22.40 -3.08 -10.98
C ASP A 370 -21.61 -2.47 -9.81
N ARG A 371 -20.76 -1.48 -10.11
CA ARG A 371 -19.90 -0.70 -9.19
C ARG A 371 -18.87 -1.50 -8.40
N LEU A 372 -18.72 -2.80 -8.67
CA LEU A 372 -17.70 -3.68 -8.10
C LEU A 372 -17.37 -4.83 -9.06
N LEU A 373 -16.35 -5.61 -8.70
CA LEU A 373 -15.97 -6.83 -9.40
C LEU A 373 -16.20 -8.04 -8.49
N VAL A 374 -16.82 -9.09 -9.03
CA VAL A 374 -16.87 -10.41 -8.37
C VAL A 374 -16.29 -11.44 -9.34
N VAL A 375 -15.04 -11.84 -9.15
CA VAL A 375 -14.30 -12.69 -10.10
C VAL A 375 -14.01 -14.05 -9.46
N ILE A 376 -14.67 -15.09 -9.95
CA ILE A 376 -14.48 -16.46 -9.45
C ILE A 376 -13.96 -17.32 -10.59
N LYS A 377 -12.92 -18.12 -10.32
CA LYS A 377 -12.41 -19.13 -11.26
C LYS A 377 -11.84 -20.32 -10.50
N ASP A 378 -11.94 -21.49 -11.09
CA ASP A 378 -11.32 -22.72 -10.62
C ASP A 378 -9.78 -22.66 -10.63
N ASN A 379 -9.15 -23.57 -9.87
CA ASN A 379 -7.70 -23.79 -9.85
C ASN A 379 -6.83 -22.58 -9.44
N TRP A 380 -7.42 -21.51 -8.90
CA TRP A 380 -6.67 -20.43 -8.30
C TRP A 380 -6.25 -20.78 -6.88
N HIS A 381 -4.99 -20.51 -6.54
CA HIS A 381 -4.48 -20.78 -5.20
C HIS A 381 -5.00 -19.72 -4.20
N HIS A 382 -5.79 -20.14 -3.22
CA HIS A 382 -6.46 -19.22 -2.27
C HIS A 382 -5.48 -18.40 -1.41
N GLY A 383 -4.25 -18.87 -1.18
CA GLY A 383 -3.19 -18.09 -0.50
C GLY A 383 -2.75 -16.81 -1.23
N VAL A 384 -3.03 -16.69 -2.53
CA VAL A 384 -2.58 -15.55 -3.37
C VAL A 384 -3.70 -14.70 -3.97
N ILE A 385 -4.95 -15.20 -4.04
CA ILE A 385 -6.07 -14.44 -4.64
C ILE A 385 -6.27 -13.06 -3.98
N GLY A 386 -6.02 -12.92 -2.68
CA GLY A 386 -6.12 -11.63 -1.99
C GLY A 386 -5.09 -10.58 -2.46
N ILE A 387 -3.92 -11.01 -2.96
CA ILE A 387 -2.93 -10.11 -3.58
C ILE A 387 -3.45 -9.62 -4.92
N VAL A 388 -4.01 -10.55 -5.72
CA VAL A 388 -4.59 -10.21 -7.03
C VAL A 388 -5.79 -9.28 -6.86
N ALA A 389 -6.63 -9.49 -5.85
CA ALA A 389 -7.72 -8.56 -5.51
C ALA A 389 -7.23 -7.12 -5.32
N SER A 390 -6.14 -6.93 -4.57
CA SER A 390 -5.55 -5.60 -4.37
C SER A 390 -5.05 -4.99 -5.69
N ARG A 391 -4.40 -5.79 -6.55
CA ARG A 391 -3.93 -5.31 -7.87
C ARG A 391 -5.09 -4.92 -8.79
N LEU A 392 -6.18 -5.69 -8.80
CA LEU A 392 -7.38 -5.36 -9.55
C LEU A 392 -8.04 -4.09 -8.99
N LEU A 393 -8.09 -3.93 -7.67
CA LEU A 393 -8.59 -2.72 -7.03
C LEU A 393 -7.77 -1.49 -7.42
N GLU A 394 -6.45 -1.57 -7.39
CA GLU A 394 -5.54 -0.48 -7.82
C GLU A 394 -5.71 -0.15 -9.30
N ARG A 395 -5.95 -1.16 -10.15
CA ARG A 395 -6.11 -1.00 -11.60
C ARG A 395 -7.44 -0.37 -11.99
N TYR A 396 -8.54 -0.84 -11.40
CA TYR A 396 -9.90 -0.47 -11.81
C TYR A 396 -10.54 0.57 -10.89
N GLY A 397 -10.05 0.74 -9.65
CA GLY A 397 -10.57 1.73 -8.71
C GLY A 397 -11.95 1.41 -8.16
N VAL A 398 -12.26 0.12 -7.99
CA VAL A 398 -13.56 -0.39 -7.51
C VAL A 398 -13.34 -1.49 -6.47
N PRO A 399 -14.32 -1.77 -5.59
CA PRO A 399 -14.26 -2.96 -4.73
C PRO A 399 -14.12 -4.24 -5.55
N VAL A 400 -13.31 -5.18 -5.06
CA VAL A 400 -13.02 -6.44 -5.72
C VAL A 400 -13.24 -7.59 -4.76
N PHE A 401 -14.12 -8.50 -5.14
CA PHE A 401 -14.33 -9.81 -4.56
C PHE A 401 -13.76 -10.83 -5.52
N ILE A 402 -12.83 -11.67 -5.07
CA ILE A 402 -12.19 -12.69 -5.88
C ILE A 402 -12.29 -14.04 -5.17
N GLY A 403 -12.42 -15.15 -5.88
CA GLY A 403 -12.54 -16.46 -5.26
C GLY A 403 -12.18 -17.62 -6.16
N THR A 404 -12.06 -18.77 -5.52
CA THR A 404 -11.71 -20.06 -6.12
C THR A 404 -12.57 -21.17 -5.53
N TYR A 405 -12.76 -22.24 -6.29
CA TYR A 405 -13.46 -23.43 -5.82
C TYR A 405 -12.51 -24.27 -4.97
N GLU A 406 -12.87 -24.55 -3.71
CA GLU A 406 -12.16 -25.54 -2.87
C GLU A 406 -12.54 -26.97 -3.28
N ASN A 407 -13.79 -27.14 -3.72
CA ASN A 407 -14.36 -28.33 -4.33
C ASN A 407 -15.53 -27.93 -5.22
N GLU A 408 -16.27 -28.89 -5.78
CA GLU A 408 -17.40 -28.61 -6.69
C GLU A 408 -18.49 -27.72 -6.07
N ASP A 409 -18.64 -27.75 -4.74
CA ASP A 409 -19.74 -27.10 -4.03
C ASP A 409 -19.35 -25.82 -3.29
N ILE A 410 -18.08 -25.62 -2.93
CA ILE A 410 -17.64 -24.56 -2.01
C ILE A 410 -16.67 -23.62 -2.70
N ILE A 411 -16.98 -22.33 -2.63
CA ILE A 411 -16.10 -21.24 -3.06
C ILE A 411 -15.47 -20.61 -1.81
N ARG A 412 -14.16 -20.41 -1.85
CA ARG A 412 -13.41 -19.56 -0.92
C ARG A 412 -12.94 -18.30 -1.61
N GLY A 413 -13.13 -17.17 -0.95
CA GLY A 413 -12.85 -15.86 -1.53
C GLY A 413 -12.20 -14.86 -0.59
N SER A 414 -11.65 -13.83 -1.21
CA SER A 414 -11.06 -12.66 -0.58
C SER A 414 -11.68 -11.41 -1.18
N ALA A 415 -11.83 -10.37 -0.37
CA ALA A 415 -12.39 -9.09 -0.78
C ALA A 415 -11.44 -7.94 -0.44
N ARG A 416 -11.46 -6.89 -1.27
CA ARG A 416 -10.74 -5.61 -1.09
C ARG A 416 -11.68 -4.46 -1.43
N GLY A 417 -11.69 -3.42 -0.61
CA GLY A 417 -12.58 -2.28 -0.71
C GLY A 417 -11.83 -0.96 -0.93
N ILE A 418 -12.51 -0.02 -1.58
CA ILE A 418 -12.08 1.38 -1.66
C ILE A 418 -12.57 2.15 -0.42
N PRO A 419 -12.05 3.35 -0.09
CA PRO A 419 -12.40 4.07 1.13
C PRO A 419 -13.90 4.28 1.37
N GLU A 420 -14.66 4.46 0.30
CA GLU A 420 -16.12 4.67 0.29
C GLU A 420 -16.94 3.38 0.42
N PHE A 421 -16.30 2.21 0.44
CA PHE A 421 -16.96 0.90 0.51
C PHE A 421 -16.53 0.10 1.73
N HIS A 422 -17.49 -0.35 2.54
CA HIS A 422 -17.21 -1.17 3.72
C HIS A 422 -17.35 -2.66 3.40
N VAL A 423 -16.22 -3.36 3.26
CA VAL A 423 -16.19 -4.79 2.86
C VAL A 423 -16.96 -5.68 3.82
N PHE A 424 -16.68 -5.60 5.12
CA PHE A 424 -17.39 -6.44 6.10
C PHE A 424 -18.90 -6.20 6.09
N ALA A 425 -19.37 -4.95 6.10
CA ALA A 425 -20.80 -4.65 6.02
C ALA A 425 -21.44 -5.21 4.74
N ALA A 426 -20.75 -5.15 3.60
CA ALA A 426 -21.23 -5.76 2.36
C ALA A 426 -21.36 -7.28 2.47
N LEU A 427 -20.38 -7.96 3.05
CA LEU A 427 -20.44 -9.41 3.31
C LEU A 427 -21.56 -9.76 4.29
N ASP A 428 -21.78 -8.93 5.31
CA ASP A 428 -22.81 -9.14 6.32
C ASP A 428 -24.24 -9.09 5.74
N THR A 429 -24.48 -8.30 4.68
CA THR A 429 -25.76 -8.33 3.93
C THR A 429 -26.03 -9.65 3.22
N CYS A 430 -25.01 -10.50 3.09
CA CYS A 430 -25.06 -11.83 2.48
C CYS A 430 -24.92 -12.95 3.52
N ARG A 431 -25.03 -12.67 4.83
CA ARG A 431 -24.75 -13.63 5.91
C ARG A 431 -25.44 -15.00 5.74
N ASP A 432 -26.68 -15.02 5.24
CA ASP A 432 -27.47 -16.24 4.97
C ASP A 432 -26.92 -17.09 3.80
N LEU A 433 -26.12 -16.50 2.92
CA LEU A 433 -25.50 -17.16 1.76
C LEU A 433 -24.10 -17.70 2.06
N LEU A 434 -23.46 -17.17 3.10
CA LEU A 434 -22.07 -17.39 3.43
C LEU A 434 -21.90 -18.51 4.46
N GLY A 435 -20.78 -19.22 4.37
CA GLY A 435 -20.27 -20.08 5.43
C GLY A 435 -19.47 -19.27 6.43
N LYS A 436 -18.14 -19.38 6.38
CA LYS A 436 -17.23 -18.56 7.20
C LYS A 436 -17.00 -17.23 6.49
N PHE A 437 -17.13 -16.11 7.19
CA PHE A 437 -16.71 -14.80 6.68
C PHE A 437 -16.24 -13.88 7.79
N GLY A 438 -15.46 -12.87 7.43
CA GLY A 438 -14.94 -11.88 8.36
C GLY A 438 -14.05 -10.85 7.68
N GLY A 439 -13.53 -9.90 8.46
CA GLY A 439 -12.65 -8.84 7.99
C GLY A 439 -13.07 -7.47 8.52
N HIS A 440 -12.55 -6.42 7.89
CA HIS A 440 -12.74 -5.03 8.29
C HIS A 440 -13.26 -4.20 7.12
N LYS A 441 -13.15 -2.87 7.24
CA LYS A 441 -13.62 -1.93 6.20
C LYS A 441 -12.92 -2.16 4.85
N ALA A 442 -11.60 -2.34 4.84
CA ALA A 442 -10.79 -2.37 3.61
C ALA A 442 -10.61 -3.77 3.00
N ALA A 443 -10.80 -4.85 3.77
CA ALA A 443 -10.54 -6.21 3.33
C ALA A 443 -11.39 -7.22 4.09
N GLY A 444 -11.62 -8.39 3.49
CA GLY A 444 -12.30 -9.50 4.15
C GLY A 444 -12.08 -10.84 3.46
N GLY A 445 -12.46 -11.91 4.13
CA GLY A 445 -12.49 -13.28 3.60
C GLY A 445 -13.89 -13.85 3.70
N PHE A 446 -14.24 -14.75 2.80
CA PHE A 446 -15.56 -15.39 2.78
C PHE A 446 -15.49 -16.81 2.21
N SER A 447 -16.46 -17.65 2.58
CA SER A 447 -16.80 -18.86 1.85
C SER A 447 -18.30 -18.90 1.57
N LEU A 448 -18.71 -19.54 0.47
CA LEU A 448 -20.10 -19.74 0.12
C LEU A 448 -20.29 -21.02 -0.68
N ARG A 449 -21.52 -21.54 -0.71
CA ARG A 449 -21.87 -22.60 -1.66
C ARG A 449 -21.94 -22.04 -3.07
N ALA A 450 -21.52 -22.82 -4.06
CA ALA A 450 -21.48 -22.43 -5.47
C ALA A 450 -22.87 -22.02 -6.00
N GLU A 451 -23.92 -22.69 -5.54
CA GLU A 451 -25.33 -22.38 -5.87
C GLU A 451 -25.75 -20.96 -5.44
N ASN A 452 -25.12 -20.40 -4.40
CA ASN A 452 -25.43 -19.06 -3.88
C ASN A 452 -24.73 -17.93 -4.65
N LEU A 453 -23.80 -18.25 -5.56
CA LEU A 453 -23.00 -17.25 -6.26
C LEU A 453 -23.84 -16.22 -7.07
N PRO A 454 -24.91 -16.59 -7.79
CA PRO A 454 -25.74 -15.62 -8.49
C PRO A 454 -26.38 -14.58 -7.56
N GLU A 455 -26.95 -15.05 -6.45
CA GLU A 455 -27.60 -14.17 -5.46
C GLU A 455 -26.57 -13.29 -4.74
N PHE A 456 -25.40 -13.85 -4.41
CA PHE A 456 -24.29 -13.10 -3.81
C PHE A 456 -23.86 -11.91 -4.68
N ARG A 457 -23.76 -12.11 -6.00
CA ARG A 457 -23.43 -11.04 -6.96
C ARG A 457 -24.48 -9.94 -6.97
N LEU A 458 -25.76 -10.31 -6.95
CA LEU A 458 -26.88 -9.37 -6.96
C LEU A 458 -26.89 -8.51 -5.69
N ARG A 459 -26.79 -9.12 -4.51
CA ARG A 459 -26.82 -8.39 -3.23
C ARG A 459 -25.60 -7.47 -3.06
N LEU A 460 -24.40 -7.94 -3.41
CA LEU A 460 -23.22 -7.10 -3.40
C LEU A 460 -23.36 -5.91 -4.34
N SER A 461 -23.85 -6.13 -5.57
CA SER A 461 -24.06 -5.03 -6.51
C SER A 461 -25.10 -4.02 -6.01
N ALA A 462 -26.18 -4.49 -5.40
CA ALA A 462 -27.19 -3.61 -4.79
C ALA A 462 -26.58 -2.76 -3.66
N PHE A 463 -25.78 -3.38 -2.77
CA PHE A 463 -25.06 -2.68 -1.72
C PHE A 463 -24.07 -1.64 -2.28
N ALA A 464 -23.30 -2.01 -3.31
CA ALA A 464 -22.39 -1.08 -3.99
C ALA A 464 -23.11 0.10 -4.64
N ASN A 465 -24.29 -0.13 -5.23
CA ASN A 465 -25.11 0.94 -5.81
C ASN A 465 -25.72 1.88 -4.76
N HIS A 466 -25.93 1.39 -3.54
CA HIS A 466 -26.37 2.23 -2.44
C HIS A 466 -25.23 3.11 -1.88
N CYS A 467 -24.01 2.58 -1.79
CA CYS A 467 -22.90 3.26 -1.13
C CYS A 467 -21.98 4.07 -2.05
N LEU A 468 -21.87 3.69 -3.33
CA LEU A 468 -20.89 4.27 -4.26
C LEU A 468 -21.56 5.20 -5.26
N GLU A 469 -20.82 6.20 -5.73
CA GLU A 469 -21.21 7.06 -6.84
C GLU A 469 -20.31 6.77 -8.05
N ILE A 470 -20.74 7.15 -9.26
CA ILE A 470 -19.95 6.93 -10.49
C ILE A 470 -18.57 7.59 -10.40
N GLN A 471 -18.44 8.72 -9.71
CA GLN A 471 -17.16 9.38 -9.50
C GLN A 471 -16.18 8.60 -8.62
N HIS A 472 -16.65 7.68 -7.78
CA HIS A 472 -15.81 6.83 -6.93
C HIS A 472 -15.13 5.70 -7.72
N LEU A 473 -15.62 5.36 -8.92
CA LEU A 473 -15.15 4.23 -9.73
C LEU A 473 -13.84 4.54 -10.49
N LYS A 474 -12.87 5.07 -9.76
CA LYS A 474 -11.55 5.50 -10.24
C LYS A 474 -10.54 5.38 -9.10
N PRO A 475 -9.29 4.95 -9.38
CA PRO A 475 -8.22 5.00 -8.40
C PRO A 475 -8.08 6.40 -7.79
N LEU A 476 -8.06 6.45 -6.46
CA LEU A 476 -7.93 7.68 -5.69
C LEU A 476 -6.46 8.03 -5.50
N LEU A 477 -6.08 9.25 -5.88
CA LEU A 477 -4.78 9.83 -5.58
C LEU A 477 -4.95 10.96 -4.56
N LYS A 478 -4.42 10.76 -3.36
CA LYS A 478 -4.36 11.80 -2.31
C LYS A 478 -3.08 12.63 -2.52
N ILE A 479 -3.22 13.95 -2.52
CA ILE A 479 -2.14 14.90 -2.84
C ILE A 479 -1.97 15.85 -1.66
N ASP A 480 -0.75 15.95 -1.15
CA ASP A 480 -0.42 16.72 0.06
C ASP A 480 -0.43 18.23 -0.21
N THR A 481 0.27 18.70 -1.26
CA THR A 481 0.35 20.14 -1.52
C THR A 481 0.77 20.47 -2.97
N GLN A 482 0.44 21.68 -3.42
CA GLN A 482 0.93 22.23 -4.68
C GLN A 482 2.38 22.70 -4.51
N VAL A 483 3.22 22.46 -5.52
CA VAL A 483 4.60 22.96 -5.54
C VAL A 483 4.91 23.53 -6.93
N ASN A 484 5.50 24.71 -6.99
CA ASN A 484 6.03 25.24 -8.24
C ASN A 484 7.44 24.69 -8.50
N ILE A 485 7.80 24.55 -9.78
CA ILE A 485 9.07 23.93 -10.17
C ILE A 485 10.28 24.72 -9.63
N HIS A 486 10.20 26.05 -9.53
CA HIS A 486 11.29 26.87 -9.00
C HIS A 486 11.59 26.61 -7.51
N GLU A 487 10.64 26.07 -6.76
CA GLU A 487 10.79 25.74 -5.35
C GLU A 487 11.45 24.37 -5.13
N ILE A 488 11.55 23.55 -6.19
CA ILE A 488 12.13 22.20 -6.14
C ILE A 488 13.65 22.31 -6.21
N ASN A 489 14.30 22.32 -5.05
CA ASN A 489 15.74 22.44 -4.91
C ASN A 489 16.30 21.45 -3.86
N GLN A 490 17.62 21.42 -3.70
CA GLN A 490 18.30 20.48 -2.79
C GLN A 490 17.93 20.71 -1.32
N ASP A 491 17.67 21.95 -0.91
CA ASP A 491 17.26 22.28 0.46
C ASP A 491 15.88 21.67 0.77
N LEU A 492 14.89 21.90 -0.12
CA LEU A 492 13.58 21.26 0.01
C LEU A 492 13.72 19.73 0.09
N PHE A 493 14.53 19.13 -0.77
CA PHE A 493 14.74 17.68 -0.77
C PHE A 493 15.37 17.17 0.53
N GLN A 494 16.35 17.90 1.09
CA GLN A 494 16.94 17.56 2.39
C GLN A 494 15.91 17.64 3.51
N GLN A 495 15.04 18.65 3.51
CA GLN A 495 13.95 18.73 4.48
C GLN A 495 12.94 17.58 4.33
N LEU A 496 12.65 17.14 3.10
CA LEU A 496 11.80 15.97 2.85
C LEU A 496 12.41 14.68 3.43
N ASN A 497 13.75 14.54 3.39
CA ASN A 497 14.40 13.38 3.97
C ASN A 497 14.20 13.26 5.49
N ILE A 498 13.93 14.35 6.20
CA ILE A 498 13.61 14.35 7.64
C ILE A 498 12.29 13.62 7.92
N LEU A 499 11.37 13.59 6.93
CA LEU A 499 10.07 12.92 7.05
C LEU A 499 10.20 11.38 7.04
N HIS A 500 11.37 10.83 6.70
CA HIS A 500 11.61 9.40 6.76
C HIS A 500 11.79 8.89 8.21
N PRO A 501 11.47 7.62 8.49
CA PRO A 501 10.99 6.60 7.56
C PRO A 501 9.53 6.79 7.12
N CYS A 502 9.28 6.68 5.80
CA CYS A 502 7.93 6.72 5.22
C CYS A 502 7.31 5.31 5.18
N GLY A 503 5.99 5.22 5.25
CA GLY A 503 5.24 3.96 5.25
C GLY A 503 3.74 4.17 5.45
N ILE A 504 3.03 3.17 5.98
CA ILE A 504 1.61 3.32 6.33
C ILE A 504 1.44 4.42 7.37
N ASP A 505 0.42 5.26 7.20
CA ASP A 505 0.13 6.46 7.99
C ASP A 505 1.26 7.51 8.08
N ASN A 506 2.33 7.33 7.30
CA ASN A 506 3.34 8.33 7.01
C ASN A 506 3.83 8.16 5.55
N SER A 507 2.94 8.28 4.59
CA SER A 507 3.29 8.04 3.18
C SER A 507 4.30 9.07 2.67
N ASP A 508 5.06 8.72 1.62
CA ASP A 508 5.87 9.72 0.92
C ASP A 508 5.02 10.92 0.50
N PRO A 509 5.56 12.14 0.58
CA PRO A 509 4.93 13.35 0.07
C PRO A 509 4.54 13.23 -1.40
N ILE A 510 3.28 13.51 -1.70
CA ILE A 510 2.75 13.61 -3.06
C ILE A 510 2.47 15.08 -3.34
N PHE A 511 3.22 15.63 -4.29
CA PHE A 511 3.04 16.99 -4.77
C PHE A 511 2.26 17.02 -6.07
N TRP A 512 1.75 18.19 -6.43
CA TRP A 512 1.25 18.42 -7.77
C TRP A 512 1.62 19.79 -8.31
N THR A 513 1.68 19.89 -9.64
CA THR A 513 1.86 21.15 -10.35
C THR A 513 0.81 21.23 -11.46
N PRO A 514 0.00 22.32 -11.51
CA PRO A 514 -0.96 22.53 -12.58
C PRO A 514 -0.28 22.94 -13.88
N ASN A 515 -0.90 22.58 -15.00
CA ASN A 515 -0.65 23.15 -16.32
C ASN A 515 0.84 23.17 -16.74
N ILE A 516 1.56 22.08 -16.48
CA ILE A 516 2.95 21.94 -16.93
C ILE A 516 3.00 21.70 -18.43
N GLN A 517 4.10 22.08 -19.06
CA GLN A 517 4.36 21.79 -20.46
C GLN A 517 5.38 20.65 -20.59
N VAL A 518 5.04 19.59 -21.34
CA VAL A 518 5.99 18.54 -21.72
C VAL A 518 6.87 19.07 -22.85
N ILE A 519 8.17 19.11 -22.62
CA ILE A 519 9.19 19.59 -23.57
C ILE A 519 9.79 18.44 -24.36
N GLU A 520 10.15 17.36 -23.66
CA GLU A 520 10.69 16.14 -24.25
C GLU A 520 10.05 14.95 -23.54
N GLN A 521 9.77 13.86 -24.27
CA GLN A 521 9.39 12.59 -23.69
C GLN A 521 9.86 11.42 -24.56
N LYS A 522 10.25 10.32 -23.93
CA LYS A 522 10.66 9.08 -24.61
C LYS A 522 10.36 7.85 -23.79
N ILE A 523 10.19 6.71 -24.48
CA ILE A 523 10.10 5.40 -23.83
C ILE A 523 11.50 4.92 -23.44
N VAL A 524 11.65 4.42 -22.22
CA VAL A 524 12.89 3.81 -21.71
C VAL A 524 12.61 2.48 -21.03
N GLY A 525 13.59 1.57 -21.07
CA GLY A 525 13.54 0.28 -20.35
C GLY A 525 12.30 -0.56 -20.68
N LYS A 526 11.66 -1.11 -19.63
CA LYS A 526 10.45 -1.96 -19.73
C LYS A 526 9.17 -1.12 -19.85
N GLY A 527 9.12 -0.19 -20.80
CA GLY A 527 7.92 0.61 -21.08
C GLY A 527 7.65 1.73 -20.05
N HIS A 528 8.68 2.47 -19.66
CA HIS A 528 8.56 3.66 -18.81
C HIS A 528 8.65 4.93 -19.65
N ILE A 529 8.07 6.05 -19.21
CA ILE A 529 8.21 7.34 -19.90
C ILE A 529 9.22 8.19 -19.14
N LYS A 530 10.33 8.57 -19.78
CA LYS A 530 11.22 9.62 -19.28
C LYS A 530 10.87 10.93 -19.97
N LEU A 531 10.73 12.00 -19.21
CA LEU A 531 10.27 13.29 -19.74
C LEU A 531 11.01 14.48 -19.10
N THR A 532 11.03 15.59 -19.81
CA THR A 532 11.41 16.91 -19.31
C THR A 532 10.16 17.78 -19.36
N VAL A 533 9.79 18.36 -18.23
CA VAL A 533 8.64 19.27 -18.12
C VAL A 533 9.11 20.67 -17.77
N SER A 534 8.30 21.66 -18.13
CA SER A 534 8.55 23.05 -17.79
C SER A 534 7.32 23.75 -17.23
N GLN A 535 7.58 24.73 -16.38
CA GLN A 535 6.58 25.66 -15.85
C GLN A 535 7.13 27.07 -16.07
N THR A 536 6.28 27.99 -16.51
CA THR A 536 6.62 29.41 -16.66
C THR A 536 5.85 30.22 -15.63
N ILE A 537 6.57 30.91 -14.75
CA ILE A 537 6.04 31.83 -13.73
C ILE A 537 6.80 33.14 -13.89
N ASP A 538 6.12 34.27 -13.89
CA ASP A 538 6.73 35.61 -14.02
C ASP A 538 7.73 35.73 -15.19
N ASN A 539 7.36 35.17 -16.34
CA ASN A 539 8.18 35.07 -17.55
C ASN A 539 9.51 34.29 -17.40
N GLN A 540 9.71 33.61 -16.27
CA GLN A 540 10.84 32.71 -16.05
C GLN A 540 10.42 31.26 -16.29
N ARG A 541 11.08 30.61 -17.23
CA ARG A 541 10.87 29.19 -17.53
C ARG A 541 11.81 28.35 -16.67
N GLN A 542 11.22 27.44 -15.91
CA GLN A 542 11.94 26.44 -15.11
C GLN A 542 11.68 25.06 -15.68
N GLU A 543 12.70 24.22 -15.68
CA GLU A 543 12.64 22.86 -16.23
C GLU A 543 13.11 21.84 -15.21
N ILE A 544 12.48 20.68 -15.24
CA ILE A 544 12.86 19.54 -14.41
C ILE A 544 12.57 18.23 -15.14
N LYS A 545 13.43 17.25 -14.88
CA LYS A 545 13.28 15.91 -15.44
C LYS A 545 12.33 15.09 -14.56
N GLY A 546 11.66 14.15 -15.19
CA GLY A 546 10.87 13.16 -14.48
C GLY A 546 10.82 11.81 -15.18
N ILE A 547 10.25 10.85 -14.47
CA ILE A 547 9.97 9.51 -14.96
C ILE A 547 8.57 9.09 -14.53
N ALA A 548 7.85 8.41 -15.42
CA ALA A 548 6.61 7.74 -15.12
C ALA A 548 6.79 6.23 -15.35
N TRP A 549 6.82 5.47 -14.26
CA TRP A 549 7.08 4.04 -14.30
C TRP A 549 5.89 3.27 -14.87
N ARG A 550 6.17 2.36 -15.80
CA ARG A 550 5.19 1.47 -16.47
C ARG A 550 4.08 2.22 -17.24
N TRP A 551 4.31 3.47 -17.62
CA TRP A 551 3.35 4.30 -18.35
C TRP A 551 3.43 4.17 -19.88
N GLY A 552 4.15 3.18 -20.42
CA GLY A 552 4.34 3.01 -21.87
C GLY A 552 3.04 2.99 -22.69
N ASN A 553 1.94 2.49 -22.12
CA ASN A 553 0.63 2.47 -22.79
C ASN A 553 0.01 3.87 -22.94
N TYR A 554 0.37 4.81 -22.07
CA TYR A 554 -0.05 6.20 -22.12
C TYR A 554 0.81 7.05 -23.09
N PHE A 555 1.92 6.49 -23.59
CA PHE A 555 2.82 7.24 -24.44
C PHE A 555 2.23 7.54 -25.84
N PRO A 556 2.46 8.73 -26.39
CA PRO A 556 2.97 9.91 -25.69
C PRO A 556 1.88 10.60 -24.87
N LEU A 557 2.32 11.21 -23.76
CA LEU A 557 1.49 12.05 -22.91
C LEU A 557 1.11 13.34 -23.67
N PRO A 558 -0.03 13.96 -23.32
CA PRO A 558 -0.37 15.29 -23.80
C PRO A 558 0.74 16.31 -23.49
N SER A 559 0.88 17.30 -24.35
CA SER A 559 1.87 18.39 -24.21
C SER A 559 1.59 19.35 -23.06
N ARG A 560 0.35 19.44 -22.57
CA ARG A 560 0.00 20.14 -21.33
C ARG A 560 -0.85 19.27 -20.43
N LEU A 561 -0.50 19.23 -19.14
CA LEU A 561 -1.20 18.43 -18.15
C LEU A 561 -0.99 18.99 -16.73
N ASP A 562 -1.86 18.60 -15.82
CA ASP A 562 -1.56 18.65 -14.39
C ASP A 562 -0.83 17.35 -14.03
N ILE A 563 0.28 17.46 -13.30
CA ILE A 563 1.05 16.30 -12.83
C ILE A 563 0.99 16.18 -11.31
N ALA A 564 0.90 14.94 -10.83
CA ALA A 564 1.11 14.58 -9.43
C ALA A 564 2.32 13.65 -9.34
N TYR A 565 3.23 13.94 -8.41
CA TYR A 565 4.55 13.33 -8.37
C TYR A 565 5.14 13.24 -6.97
N LYS A 566 6.05 12.27 -6.78
CA LYS A 566 7.01 12.25 -5.67
C LYS A 566 8.33 12.88 -6.14
N LEU A 567 9.12 13.42 -5.22
CA LEU A 567 10.48 13.84 -5.51
C LEU A 567 11.46 12.73 -5.18
N ARG A 568 12.51 12.57 -6.01
CA ARG A 568 13.58 11.62 -5.74
C ARG A 568 14.93 12.14 -6.20
N GLU A 569 15.98 11.59 -5.61
CA GLU A 569 17.35 11.77 -6.08
C GLU A 569 17.70 10.80 -7.20
N ASN A 570 18.37 11.33 -8.21
CA ASN A 570 19.01 10.58 -9.27
C ASN A 570 20.51 10.82 -9.23
N ASN A 571 21.25 9.77 -8.91
CA ASN A 571 22.71 9.76 -8.89
C ASN A 571 23.23 9.20 -10.21
N PHE A 572 23.77 10.06 -11.06
CA PHE A 572 24.31 9.66 -12.36
C PHE A 572 25.68 10.32 -12.59
N ASN A 573 26.70 9.51 -12.93
CA ASN A 573 28.07 9.96 -13.13
C ASN A 573 28.63 10.85 -12.00
N GLY A 574 28.34 10.50 -10.74
CA GLY A 574 28.79 11.25 -9.57
C GLY A 574 28.06 12.59 -9.34
N LYS A 575 27.05 12.93 -10.14
CA LYS A 575 26.18 14.09 -9.92
C LYS A 575 24.82 13.64 -9.40
N THR A 576 24.44 14.18 -8.24
CA THR A 576 23.09 14.06 -7.68
C THR A 576 22.21 15.16 -8.27
N THR A 577 21.05 14.77 -8.77
CA THR A 577 20.03 15.67 -9.30
C THR A 577 18.66 15.27 -8.76
N ILE A 578 17.78 16.24 -8.53
CA ILE A 578 16.39 15.95 -8.16
C ILE A 578 15.60 15.72 -9.44
N GLU A 579 14.76 14.69 -9.44
CA GLU A 579 13.80 14.43 -10.50
C GLU A 579 12.41 14.10 -9.92
N MET A 580 11.39 14.26 -10.77
CA MET A 580 10.02 13.92 -10.44
C MET A 580 9.73 12.45 -10.78
N GLU A 581 9.11 11.73 -9.86
CA GLU A 581 8.46 10.45 -10.16
C GLU A 581 6.95 10.67 -10.29
N LEU A 582 6.46 10.66 -11.54
CA LEU A 582 5.05 10.87 -11.84
C LEU A 582 4.23 9.66 -11.38
N ILE A 583 3.21 9.93 -10.58
CA ILE A 583 2.24 8.93 -10.10
C ILE A 583 0.81 9.24 -10.54
N GLY A 584 0.56 10.47 -11.01
CA GLY A 584 -0.71 10.84 -11.61
C GLY A 584 -0.58 11.94 -12.66
N ALA A 585 -1.50 11.92 -13.61
CA ALA A 585 -1.62 12.95 -14.63
C ALA A 585 -3.08 13.12 -15.04
N LYS A 586 -3.53 14.35 -15.19
CA LYS A 586 -4.86 14.67 -15.74
C LYS A 586 -4.77 15.87 -16.68
N LEU A 587 -5.80 16.06 -17.48
CA LEU A 587 -5.92 17.28 -18.27
C LEU A 587 -6.15 18.47 -17.35
N PRO A 588 -5.63 19.67 -17.69
CA PRO A 588 -5.85 20.86 -16.90
C PRO A 588 -7.35 21.18 -16.78
N ASN A 589 -7.79 21.70 -15.63
CA ASN A 589 -9.21 21.94 -15.34
C ASN A 589 -9.93 22.77 -16.42
N HIS A 590 -9.31 23.81 -16.97
CA HIS A 590 -9.90 24.63 -18.05
C HIS A 590 -10.20 23.80 -19.32
N VAL A 591 -9.37 22.80 -19.61
CA VAL A 591 -9.64 21.85 -20.69
C VAL A 591 -10.85 21.02 -20.30
N VAL A 592 -10.89 20.45 -19.09
CA VAL A 592 -12.02 19.63 -18.63
C VAL A 592 -13.35 20.39 -18.68
N GLU A 593 -13.38 21.63 -18.20
CA GLU A 593 -14.57 22.50 -18.20
C GLU A 593 -15.14 22.74 -19.61
N LEU A 594 -14.28 22.89 -20.62
CA LEU A 594 -14.71 22.99 -22.02
C LEU A 594 -15.54 21.76 -22.45
N PHE A 595 -15.19 20.58 -21.95
CA PHE A 595 -15.85 19.31 -22.27
C PHE A 595 -16.94 18.91 -21.26
N THR A 596 -17.13 19.58 -20.12
CA THR A 596 -18.14 19.19 -19.11
C THR A 596 -19.24 20.22 -18.86
N ASN A 597 -18.94 21.52 -18.88
CA ASN A 597 -19.85 22.56 -18.37
C ASN A 597 -20.47 23.49 -19.45
N SER A 598 -20.12 23.33 -20.73
CA SER A 598 -20.66 24.20 -21.78
C SER A 598 -22.09 23.78 -22.16
N SER A 599 -23.11 24.50 -21.67
CA SER A 599 -24.51 24.38 -22.11
C SER A 599 -24.77 25.04 -23.47
N LYS A 600 -23.80 25.80 -23.99
CA LYS A 600 -23.79 26.34 -25.36
C LYS A 600 -22.66 25.69 -26.17
N PRO A 601 -22.87 25.36 -27.46
CA PRO A 601 -21.80 24.88 -28.32
C PRO A 601 -20.73 25.98 -28.46
N SER A 602 -19.58 25.78 -27.81
CA SER A 602 -18.42 26.66 -27.98
C SER A 602 -17.84 26.44 -29.38
N ARG A 603 -17.74 27.52 -30.16
CA ARG A 603 -17.13 27.51 -31.48
C ARG A 603 -16.11 28.64 -31.56
N ALA A 604 -14.97 28.35 -32.15
CA ALA A 604 -13.94 29.34 -32.41
C ALA A 604 -13.34 29.13 -33.79
N SER A 605 -12.80 30.21 -34.36
CA SER A 605 -11.93 30.15 -35.53
C SER A 605 -10.50 30.44 -35.09
N PHE A 606 -9.53 29.78 -35.71
CA PHE A 606 -8.13 30.02 -35.43
C PHE A 606 -7.27 29.78 -36.67
N GLU A 607 -6.09 30.39 -36.67
CA GLU A 607 -5.07 30.14 -37.68
C GLU A 607 -3.98 29.24 -37.10
N TYR A 608 -3.57 28.23 -37.87
CA TYR A 608 -2.41 27.39 -37.53
C TYR A 608 -1.57 27.15 -38.78
N LYS A 609 -0.29 27.53 -38.74
CA LYS A 609 0.66 27.45 -39.87
C LYS A 609 0.06 28.00 -41.18
N GLN A 610 -0.47 29.22 -41.15
CA GLN A 610 -1.06 29.92 -42.32
C GLN A 610 -2.34 29.28 -42.89
N HIS A 611 -2.94 28.31 -42.20
CA HIS A 611 -4.21 27.71 -42.59
C HIS A 611 -5.31 28.08 -41.59
N GLN A 612 -6.51 28.35 -42.10
CA GLN A 612 -7.68 28.69 -41.30
C GLN A 612 -8.45 27.44 -40.88
N TYR A 613 -8.83 27.37 -39.61
CA TYR A 613 -9.59 26.28 -39.03
C TYR A 613 -10.79 26.81 -38.24
N THR A 614 -11.81 25.97 -38.14
CA THR A 614 -12.92 26.16 -37.20
C THR A 614 -12.95 25.00 -36.23
N CYS A 615 -13.20 25.25 -34.96
CA CYS A 615 -13.33 24.21 -33.96
C CYS A 615 -14.59 24.38 -33.10
N GLY A 616 -15.00 23.28 -32.47
CA GLY A 616 -16.02 23.33 -31.42
C GLY A 616 -16.20 22.02 -30.68
N ILE A 617 -16.90 22.10 -29.55
CA ILE A 617 -17.26 20.93 -28.73
C ILE A 617 -18.66 20.47 -29.09
N TYR A 618 -18.81 19.17 -29.37
CA TYR A 618 -20.07 18.56 -29.81
C TYR A 618 -20.41 17.34 -28.95
N GLU A 619 -21.70 17.14 -28.69
CA GLU A 619 -22.22 15.93 -28.05
C GLU A 619 -22.45 14.81 -29.07
N ASN A 620 -22.04 13.61 -28.72
CA ASN A 620 -22.24 12.40 -29.52
C ASN A 620 -22.82 11.28 -28.65
N GLY A 621 -24.07 11.44 -28.22
CA GLY A 621 -24.83 10.48 -27.42
C GLY A 621 -24.32 10.28 -25.99
N ILE A 622 -23.10 9.75 -25.83
CA ILE A 622 -22.53 9.28 -24.55
C ILE A 622 -21.32 10.14 -24.11
N SER A 623 -20.77 10.98 -25.00
CA SER A 623 -19.56 11.75 -24.72
C SER A 623 -19.47 13.04 -25.55
N ARG A 624 -18.74 14.04 -25.05
CA ARG A 624 -18.35 15.23 -25.82
C ARG A 624 -17.03 15.00 -26.56
N GLU A 625 -16.91 15.60 -27.73
CA GLU A 625 -15.74 15.51 -28.61
C GLU A 625 -15.38 16.87 -29.19
N LEU A 626 -14.09 17.12 -29.38
CA LEU A 626 -13.58 18.27 -30.13
C LEU A 626 -13.64 17.92 -31.60
N ARG A 627 -14.23 18.81 -32.39
CA ARG A 627 -14.17 18.75 -33.85
C ARG A 627 -13.37 19.94 -34.35
N VAL A 628 -12.35 19.69 -35.17
CA VAL A 628 -11.58 20.72 -35.87
C VAL A 628 -11.76 20.52 -37.37
N LYS A 629 -12.27 21.52 -38.06
CA LYS A 629 -12.55 21.51 -39.50
C LYS A 629 -11.60 22.46 -40.22
N ASN A 630 -10.93 21.97 -41.26
CA ASN A 630 -10.09 22.79 -42.14
C ASN A 630 -10.92 23.48 -43.24
N SER A 631 -10.28 24.35 -44.04
CA SER A 631 -10.91 25.06 -45.17
C SER A 631 -11.46 24.15 -46.27
N GLU A 632 -10.88 22.96 -46.45
CA GLU A 632 -11.31 21.96 -47.45
C GLU A 632 -12.52 21.13 -46.98
N GLY A 633 -12.94 21.28 -45.73
CA GLY A 633 -14.10 20.59 -45.17
C GLY A 633 -13.81 19.26 -44.46
N LYS A 634 -12.54 18.84 -44.38
CA LYS A 634 -12.10 17.67 -43.60
C LYS A 634 -12.20 17.97 -42.11
N VAL A 635 -12.73 17.03 -41.34
CA VAL A 635 -12.97 17.16 -39.90
C VAL A 635 -12.14 16.16 -39.13
N LEU A 636 -11.32 16.67 -38.20
CA LEU A 636 -10.67 15.90 -37.15
C LEU A 636 -11.58 15.84 -35.93
N VAL A 637 -11.95 14.63 -35.52
CA VAL A 637 -12.75 14.35 -34.33
C VAL A 637 -11.88 13.68 -33.28
N MET A 638 -11.88 14.20 -32.06
CA MET A 638 -11.08 13.64 -30.97
C MET A 638 -11.70 13.85 -29.59
N ARG A 639 -11.30 12.98 -28.66
CA ARG A 639 -11.48 13.20 -27.22
C ARG A 639 -10.12 13.47 -26.59
N PRO A 640 -9.99 14.46 -25.69
CA PRO A 640 -8.71 14.89 -25.11
C PRO A 640 -7.84 13.78 -24.53
N GLU A 641 -8.48 12.81 -23.90
CA GLU A 641 -7.83 11.67 -23.24
C GLU A 641 -7.48 10.52 -24.20
N ASN A 642 -7.88 10.58 -25.47
CA ASN A 642 -7.73 9.47 -26.41
C ASN A 642 -6.44 9.53 -27.21
N LYS A 643 -5.85 8.36 -27.46
CA LYS A 643 -4.68 8.24 -28.32
C LYS A 643 -4.98 8.34 -29.81
N PHE A 644 -6.21 8.02 -30.20
CA PHE A 644 -6.64 8.02 -31.58
C PHE A 644 -7.89 8.88 -31.76
N GLY A 645 -7.97 9.53 -32.91
CA GLY A 645 -9.17 10.23 -33.36
C GLY A 645 -9.55 9.80 -34.77
N LEU A 646 -10.56 10.45 -35.33
CA LEU A 646 -11.09 10.17 -36.66
C LEU A 646 -10.87 11.39 -37.55
N LEU A 647 -10.35 11.21 -38.75
CA LEU A 647 -10.13 12.27 -39.73
C LEU A 647 -10.81 11.91 -41.05
N GLY A 648 -11.78 12.70 -41.48
CA GLY A 648 -12.55 12.42 -42.70
C GLY A 648 -13.50 13.53 -43.10
N PHE A 649 -14.25 13.33 -44.18
CA PHE A 649 -15.33 14.25 -44.59
C PHE A 649 -16.66 13.90 -43.90
N ASN A 650 -16.87 12.62 -43.61
CA ASN A 650 -17.95 12.11 -42.78
C ASN A 650 -17.41 10.97 -41.89
N ARG A 651 -18.21 10.46 -40.94
CA ARG A 651 -17.75 9.41 -40.02
C ARG A 651 -17.58 8.05 -40.70
N ASP A 652 -18.38 7.77 -41.71
CA ASP A 652 -18.40 6.48 -42.41
C ASP A 652 -17.15 6.28 -43.28
N ASN A 653 -16.50 7.38 -43.69
CA ASN A 653 -15.24 7.38 -44.44
C ASN A 653 -14.03 7.93 -43.65
N ALA A 654 -14.17 8.11 -42.33
CA ALA A 654 -13.09 8.66 -41.53
C ALA A 654 -11.99 7.64 -41.24
N GLU A 655 -10.76 8.05 -41.50
CA GLU A 655 -9.59 7.26 -41.14
C GLU A 655 -9.21 7.49 -39.68
N GLN A 656 -8.80 6.42 -39.00
CA GLN A 656 -8.25 6.54 -37.66
C GLN A 656 -6.86 7.17 -37.72
N VAL A 657 -6.69 8.29 -37.02
CA VAL A 657 -5.40 9.00 -36.95
C VAL A 657 -4.84 8.99 -35.53
N ASN A 658 -3.53 8.84 -35.43
CA ASN A 658 -2.81 8.95 -34.17
C ASN A 658 -2.61 10.42 -33.81
N LEU A 659 -3.38 10.93 -32.84
CA LEU A 659 -3.37 12.37 -32.47
C LEU A 659 -2.06 12.82 -31.78
N SER A 660 -1.11 11.90 -31.64
CA SER A 660 0.20 12.14 -31.02
C SER A 660 1.23 12.60 -32.04
N GLN A 661 0.89 12.55 -33.33
CA GLN A 661 1.77 13.10 -34.36
C GLN A 661 1.79 14.63 -34.22
N PRO A 662 2.97 15.27 -34.37
CA PRO A 662 3.13 16.72 -34.13
C PRO A 662 2.15 17.61 -34.91
N ILE A 663 1.72 17.16 -36.10
CA ILE A 663 0.76 17.89 -36.93
C ILE A 663 -0.62 18.00 -36.25
N TYR A 664 -1.15 16.92 -35.71
CA TYR A 664 -2.47 16.92 -35.06
C TYR A 664 -2.41 17.56 -33.69
N GLU A 665 -1.36 17.27 -32.92
CA GLU A 665 -1.19 17.83 -31.58
C GLU A 665 -1.16 19.36 -31.59
N GLY A 666 -0.38 19.96 -32.50
CA GLY A 666 -0.31 21.41 -32.61
C GLY A 666 -1.67 22.04 -32.96
N ILE A 667 -2.40 21.45 -33.91
CA ILE A 667 -3.74 21.89 -34.31
C ILE A 667 -4.72 21.80 -33.13
N ILE A 668 -4.68 20.71 -32.37
CA ILE A 668 -5.57 20.47 -31.22
C ILE A 668 -5.32 21.49 -30.12
N GLN A 669 -4.05 21.77 -29.79
CA GLN A 669 -3.70 22.76 -28.79
C GLN A 669 -4.22 24.15 -29.14
N THR A 670 -3.97 24.60 -30.38
CA THR A 670 -4.44 25.92 -30.83
C THR A 670 -5.97 25.99 -30.84
N ALA A 671 -6.64 24.90 -31.21
CA ALA A 671 -8.10 24.80 -31.12
C ALA A 671 -8.61 24.94 -29.67
N ILE A 672 -7.99 24.25 -28.70
CA ILE A 672 -8.35 24.33 -27.28
C ILE A 672 -8.09 25.73 -26.70
N GLN A 673 -6.99 26.37 -27.10
CA GLN A 673 -6.68 27.76 -26.70
C GLN A 673 -7.74 28.74 -27.24
N ALA A 674 -8.11 28.61 -28.52
CA ALA A 674 -9.14 29.44 -29.13
C ALA A 674 -10.52 29.24 -28.47
N LEU A 675 -10.86 28.00 -28.12
CA LEU A 675 -12.09 27.68 -27.39
C LEU A 675 -12.07 28.21 -25.95
N SER A 676 -10.93 28.11 -25.25
CA SER A 676 -10.78 28.68 -23.90
C SER A 676 -10.95 30.21 -23.93
N ALA A 677 -10.29 30.89 -24.87
CA ALA A 677 -10.36 32.35 -25.00
C ALA A 677 -11.76 32.87 -25.38
N SER A 678 -12.54 32.08 -26.13
CA SER A 678 -13.91 32.41 -26.49
C SER A 678 -14.94 32.09 -25.41
N ALA A 679 -14.60 31.25 -24.41
CA ALA A 679 -15.46 30.92 -23.29
C ALA A 679 -15.36 31.93 -22.12
N THR A 680 -14.28 32.72 -22.07
CA THR A 680 -14.05 33.79 -21.10
C THR A 680 -14.59 35.17 -21.52
N ASN A 681 -15.11 35.28 -22.75
CA ASN A 681 -15.83 36.44 -23.30
C ASN A 681 -17.34 36.13 -23.36
#